data_AF-A0A352D2V5-F1
#
_entry.id   AF-A0A352D2V5-F1
#
_cell.length_a   1.000
_cell.length_b   1.000
_cell.length_c   1.000
_cell.angle_alpha   90.00
_cell.angle_beta   90.00
_cell.angle_gamma   90.00
#
_symmetry.space_group_name_H-M   'P 1'
#
loop_
_entity.id
_entity.type
_entity.pdbx_description
1 polymer ?
#
loop_
_entity_poly.entity_id
_entity_poly.type
_entity_poly.pdbx_seq_one_letter_code
_entity_poly.pdbx_strand_id
1 'polypeptide(L)'
;MNKQILYVKYNLTRKPEYALRTEIAKENSSLSARKIGNSTSQIFLQKILQKYENLRKLNAPFTVIEAKKVNSYTIEFPYIRGVSLLERMCLCTNKKALQEEIDKYINLVDNITQQNKTLNKDFGKIFGNFQKEKKYPVIDSGILDITPENLIEDENGRINLIDYEWTFDFPIPRDYVVFRSLLYTFSNIDTKIDFDFNEFINIYIKDHTIIDDCKNWELNFQRKISKNAISENAIDILSKGSRISDSEILDIKEIIRQRDISIEEKNRIKDKLIEIQNENILEEAKSYRSFKQTKLWKGLTIYRKLKEYSKNFFINIIKDGPFITIKRIIKRIKHVYEYRKQVDKERDPYKYWTKANKITFKRRRQIKKELTDLKHKPLISIIMPVYNVDIKWIREAIKSIRKQIYPNWELCIADDASTDEKLKNYLKKIAKDSRIRITFRKKNGHISEASNSALKLATGEFIALMDNDDVVHPHALSEVVKLLNEKKNTDFIYSDEDKLDIKEKRVEPFFKPDWSPDLFMSTNYMSHLSVIRKKLIDKVGGFRKGYEGSQDYDLFLRITELTNNIEHIPDVLYSWRKIPGSTATEYSEKGYAKDTTIKALNDAIKRRNIDGNAYDGLFPGSFRVKYKIEGNPLVSILIPTKNKVEYIQRCITSLLEKTTYSNYEVVIIDTGSKEQSTLEYYKTIESNSKIKFVYWDKQFNYSAVNNFGVKHAKGEYILLLNNDTEIITPSWIEGMLEHAQRKEVGAVGVKLFYPNNTIQHAGVILGINGGTGRGVAGHAFKFFPRETQGFPVQKDIIRNYSAVTAACLMVSKKKFIKVKGLEKDFRIAFNDVDFCLKLLKEGYYNVYTPYVELYHHESISVGTPEAKTRDIEEFSKEIDLMYKRWENYIGNDLFFNPNLSKYSESFVIKV
;
A
#
# COMPACT_ATOMS: atom_id res chain seq x y z
N MET A 1 12.12 19.02 -20.67
CA MET A 1 12.43 19.82 -19.46
C MET A 1 11.71 19.15 -18.30
N ASN A 2 12.45 18.58 -17.35
CA ASN A 2 11.89 17.61 -16.41
C ASN A 2 11.38 18.30 -15.15
N LYS A 3 10.05 18.41 -15.05
CA LYS A 3 9.36 18.76 -13.82
C LYS A 3 9.42 17.57 -12.84
N GLN A 4 9.94 17.79 -11.63
CA GLN A 4 10.05 16.77 -10.59
C GLN A 4 8.89 16.92 -9.60
N ILE A 5 8.13 15.85 -9.34
CA ILE A 5 7.11 15.84 -8.29
C ILE A 5 7.78 15.43 -6.97
N LEU A 6 7.63 16.26 -5.93
CA LEU A 6 8.24 16.05 -4.61
C LEU A 6 7.26 15.43 -3.60
N TYR A 7 5.97 15.71 -3.76
CA TYR A 7 4.93 15.25 -2.84
C TYR A 7 3.61 15.11 -3.58
N VAL A 8 2.82 14.09 -3.20
CA VAL A 8 1.45 13.90 -3.70
C VAL A 8 0.55 13.48 -2.55
N LYS A 9 -0.61 14.13 -2.42
CA LYS A 9 -1.68 13.78 -1.49
C LYS A 9 -2.99 13.58 -2.26
N TYR A 10 -3.64 12.44 -2.03
CA TYR A 10 -4.98 12.16 -2.56
C TYR A 10 -6.03 12.34 -1.48
N ASN A 11 -7.07 13.11 -1.76
CA ASN A 11 -8.22 13.20 -0.87
C ASN A 11 -9.25 12.11 -1.20
N LEU A 12 -8.97 10.88 -0.77
CA LEU A 12 -9.79 9.70 -1.09
C LEU A 12 -11.07 9.58 -0.24
N THR A 13 -11.14 10.32 0.87
CA THR A 13 -12.28 10.31 1.80
C THR A 13 -13.44 11.17 1.32
N ARG A 14 -13.21 12.11 0.40
CA ARG A 14 -14.24 12.98 -0.20
C ARG A 14 -14.97 12.34 -1.38
N LYS A 15 -16.23 12.69 -1.59
CA LYS A 15 -17.02 12.26 -2.76
C LYS A 15 -16.35 12.69 -4.07
N PRO A 16 -16.57 11.96 -5.18
CA PRO A 16 -15.86 12.18 -6.45
C PRO A 16 -15.88 13.63 -6.96
N GLU A 17 -16.96 14.36 -6.74
CA GLU A 17 -17.13 15.76 -7.14
C GLU A 17 -16.27 16.77 -6.35
N TYR A 18 -15.74 16.37 -5.18
CA TYR A 18 -14.89 17.19 -4.31
C TYR A 18 -13.48 16.60 -4.14
N ALA A 19 -13.18 15.50 -4.82
CA ALA A 19 -11.92 14.79 -4.71
C ALA A 19 -10.87 15.43 -5.62
N LEU A 20 -9.84 16.03 -4.99
CA LEU A 20 -8.68 16.62 -5.65
C LEU A 20 -7.41 15.87 -5.23
N ARG A 21 -6.43 15.84 -6.14
CA ARG A 21 -5.04 15.42 -5.90
C ARG A 21 -4.21 16.68 -5.73
N THR A 22 -3.49 16.81 -4.63
CA THR A 22 -2.54 17.91 -4.39
C THR A 22 -1.13 17.41 -4.64
N GLU A 23 -0.34 18.14 -5.42
CA GLU A 23 1.07 17.84 -5.67
C GLU A 23 1.96 19.01 -5.28
N ILE A 24 3.15 18.76 -4.75
CA ILE A 24 4.23 19.75 -4.74
C ILE A 24 5.20 19.39 -5.87
N ALA A 25 5.44 20.33 -6.75
CA ALA A 25 6.30 20.17 -7.92
C ALA A 25 7.50 21.12 -7.85
N LYS A 26 8.61 20.70 -8.46
CA LYS A 26 9.83 21.48 -8.65
C LYS A 26 10.14 21.62 -10.14
N GLU A 27 10.32 22.84 -10.61
CA GLU A 27 10.69 23.17 -11.99
C GLU A 27 11.68 24.34 -12.00
N ASN A 28 12.88 24.15 -12.56
CA ASN A 28 13.94 25.16 -12.65
C ASN A 28 14.19 25.92 -11.33
N SER A 29 14.31 25.17 -10.23
CA SER A 29 14.48 25.66 -8.84
C SER A 29 13.26 26.34 -8.20
N SER A 30 12.17 26.56 -8.93
CA SER A 30 10.89 27.03 -8.38
C SER A 30 10.06 25.86 -7.85
N LEU A 31 9.31 26.09 -6.77
CA LEU A 31 8.35 25.13 -6.20
C LEU A 31 6.93 25.63 -6.44
N SER A 32 6.02 24.71 -6.75
CA SER A 32 4.60 25.02 -6.88
C SER A 32 3.74 23.93 -6.26
N ALA A 33 2.56 24.31 -5.76
CA ALA A 33 1.55 23.37 -5.26
C ALA A 33 0.41 23.28 -6.28
N ARG A 34 0.20 22.10 -6.88
CA ARG A 34 -0.86 21.88 -7.89
C ARG A 34 -2.05 21.18 -7.28
N LYS A 35 -3.26 21.65 -7.59
CA LYS A 35 -4.49 20.91 -7.36
C LYS A 35 -5.00 20.36 -8.68
N ILE A 36 -5.18 19.05 -8.71
CA ILE A 36 -5.53 18.29 -9.91
C ILE A 36 -6.88 17.62 -9.66
N GLY A 37 -7.85 17.97 -10.47
CA GLY A 37 -9.18 17.37 -10.48
C GLY A 37 -9.30 16.27 -11.54
N ASN A 38 -10.48 15.66 -11.61
CA ASN A 38 -10.88 14.72 -12.65
C ASN A 38 -12.16 15.21 -13.33
N SER A 39 -12.80 14.39 -14.17
CA SER A 39 -14.07 14.74 -14.83
C SER A 39 -15.18 15.14 -13.85
N THR A 40 -15.26 14.52 -12.67
CA THR A 40 -16.30 14.81 -11.68
C THR A 40 -15.98 16.03 -10.82
N SER A 41 -14.70 16.31 -10.52
CA SER A 41 -14.28 17.46 -9.69
C SER A 41 -13.84 18.69 -10.49
N GLN A 42 -13.92 18.64 -11.83
CA GLN A 42 -13.56 19.75 -12.71
C GLN A 42 -14.28 21.05 -12.37
N ILE A 43 -15.61 20.99 -12.18
CA ILE A 43 -16.43 22.16 -11.86
C ILE A 43 -16.01 22.75 -10.52
N PHE A 44 -15.77 21.88 -9.52
CA PHE A 44 -15.31 22.29 -8.20
C PHE A 44 -13.93 22.97 -8.27
N LEU A 45 -12.98 22.39 -9.02
CA LEU A 45 -11.65 22.95 -9.23
C LEU A 45 -11.68 24.32 -9.91
N GLN A 46 -12.50 24.48 -10.96
CA GLN A 46 -12.60 25.77 -11.67
C GLN A 46 -13.24 26.86 -10.81
N LYS A 47 -14.15 26.50 -9.89
CA LYS A 47 -14.72 27.47 -8.94
C LYS A 47 -13.64 28.08 -8.03
N ILE A 48 -12.59 27.35 -7.65
CA ILE A 48 -11.50 27.88 -6.82
C ILE A 48 -10.85 29.11 -7.47
N LEU A 49 -10.60 29.07 -8.78
CA LEU A 49 -10.05 30.22 -9.53
C LEU A 49 -10.99 31.43 -9.51
N GLN A 50 -12.29 31.20 -9.66
CA GLN A 50 -13.29 32.26 -9.65
C GLN A 50 -13.42 32.92 -8.28
N LYS A 51 -13.20 32.16 -7.20
CA LYS A 51 -13.29 32.66 -5.82
C LYS A 51 -12.13 33.56 -5.41
N TYR A 52 -10.95 33.36 -5.98
CA TYR A 52 -9.78 34.19 -5.71
C TYR A 52 -10.08 35.70 -5.89
N GLU A 53 -10.83 36.07 -6.92
CA GLU A 53 -11.19 37.45 -7.23
C GLU A 53 -11.98 38.15 -6.13
N ASN A 54 -12.80 37.41 -5.40
CA ASN A 54 -13.56 37.92 -4.26
C ASN A 54 -12.70 37.93 -3.00
N LEU A 55 -11.85 36.92 -2.82
CA LEU A 55 -10.99 36.79 -1.64
C LEU A 55 -9.86 37.82 -1.62
N ARG A 56 -9.25 38.16 -2.77
CA ARG A 56 -8.16 39.15 -2.84
C ARG A 56 -8.60 40.57 -2.47
N LYS A 57 -9.91 40.85 -2.49
CA LYS A 57 -10.50 42.13 -2.11
C LYS A 57 -10.80 42.23 -0.61
N LEU A 58 -10.60 41.14 0.14
CA LEU A 58 -10.73 41.16 1.59
C LEU A 58 -9.65 42.06 2.19
N ASN A 59 -10.07 42.99 3.04
CA ASN A 59 -9.15 43.73 3.88
C ASN A 59 -8.67 42.83 5.04
N ALA A 60 -7.86 41.83 4.72
CA ALA A 60 -7.41 40.79 5.63
C ALA A 60 -5.97 41.03 6.10
N PRO A 61 -5.61 40.63 7.33
CA PRO A 61 -4.23 40.70 7.81
C PRO A 61 -3.35 39.54 7.27
N PHE A 62 -3.75 38.93 6.15
CA PHE A 62 -3.02 37.87 5.45
C PHE A 62 -3.20 38.02 3.94
N THR A 63 -2.22 37.55 3.18
CA THR A 63 -2.26 37.57 1.71
C THR A 63 -2.93 36.31 1.17
N VAL A 64 -3.94 36.46 0.32
CA VAL A 64 -4.54 35.32 -0.41
C VAL A 64 -3.68 34.99 -1.61
N ILE A 65 -3.15 33.77 -1.66
CA ILE A 65 -2.26 33.33 -2.73
C ILE A 65 -3.06 33.08 -4.02
N GLU A 66 -2.65 33.68 -5.13
CA GLU A 66 -3.28 33.47 -6.44
C GLU A 66 -3.08 32.04 -6.95
N ALA A 67 -4.17 31.37 -7.30
CA ALA A 67 -4.15 30.14 -8.06
C ALA A 67 -4.19 30.45 -9.56
N LYS A 68 -3.28 29.84 -10.33
CA LYS A 68 -3.22 29.97 -11.80
C LYS A 68 -3.78 28.74 -12.47
N LYS A 69 -4.56 28.93 -13.53
CA LYS A 69 -5.05 27.83 -14.36
C LYS A 69 -3.88 27.27 -15.19
N VAL A 70 -3.62 25.97 -15.04
CA VAL A 70 -2.67 25.25 -15.90
C VAL A 70 -3.42 24.59 -17.06
N ASN A 71 -4.53 23.91 -16.76
CA ASN A 71 -5.45 23.34 -17.76
C ASN A 71 -6.84 23.15 -17.13
N SER A 72 -7.77 22.52 -17.85
CA SER A 72 -9.14 22.28 -17.39
C SER A 72 -9.24 21.47 -16.08
N TYR A 73 -8.23 20.66 -15.75
CA TYR A 73 -8.17 19.77 -14.60
C TYR A 73 -7.04 20.12 -13.63
N THR A 74 -6.34 21.22 -13.81
CA THR A 74 -5.20 21.57 -12.95
C THR A 74 -5.12 23.07 -12.72
N ILE A 75 -5.02 23.43 -11.44
CA ILE A 75 -4.65 24.76 -10.98
C ILE A 75 -3.36 24.68 -10.18
N GLU A 76 -2.60 25.76 -10.15
CA GLU A 76 -1.30 25.82 -9.52
C GLU A 76 -1.20 27.05 -8.63
N PHE A 77 -0.75 26.84 -7.39
CA PHE A 77 -0.40 27.86 -6.44
C PHE A 77 1.13 27.98 -6.39
N PRO A 78 1.70 29.18 -6.21
CA PRO A 78 3.09 29.30 -5.82
C PRO A 78 3.29 28.62 -4.46
N TYR A 79 4.40 27.91 -4.31
CA TYR A 79 4.72 27.25 -3.04
C TYR A 79 5.26 28.28 -2.04
N ILE A 80 4.62 28.38 -0.87
CA ILE A 80 5.06 29.25 0.21
C ILE A 80 5.95 28.46 1.17
N ARG A 81 7.20 28.90 1.35
CA ARG A 81 8.11 28.37 2.37
C ARG A 81 7.82 29.08 3.69
N GLY A 82 7.51 28.33 4.73
CA GLY A 82 7.14 28.91 6.02
C GLY A 82 6.64 27.88 7.01
N VAL A 83 6.16 28.35 8.16
CA VAL A 83 5.59 27.53 9.24
C VAL A 83 4.08 27.81 9.30
N SER A 84 3.26 26.76 9.33
CA SER A 84 1.81 26.93 9.50
C SER A 84 1.45 27.40 10.91
N LEU A 85 0.36 28.16 11.08
CA LEU A 85 -0.10 28.53 12.43
C LEU A 85 -0.45 27.29 13.26
N LEU A 86 -0.93 26.21 12.63
CA LEU A 86 -1.15 24.93 13.31
C LEU A 86 0.15 24.34 13.87
N GLU A 87 1.23 24.39 13.11
CA GLU A 87 2.54 23.90 13.54
C GLU A 87 3.07 24.70 14.74
N ARG A 88 2.91 26.03 14.73
CA ARG A 88 3.22 26.88 15.89
C ARG A 88 2.43 26.46 17.14
N MET A 89 1.13 26.23 17.00
CA MET A 89 0.27 25.75 18.09
C MET A 89 0.69 24.37 18.61
N CYS A 90 1.13 23.47 17.72
CA CYS A 90 1.60 22.13 18.10
C CYS A 90 2.95 22.13 18.83
N LEU A 91 3.77 23.17 18.66
CA LEU A 91 5.07 23.30 19.33
C LEU A 91 4.98 23.90 20.74
N CYS A 92 3.81 24.41 21.15
CA CYS A 92 3.59 24.92 22.49
C CYS A 92 3.80 23.82 23.55
N THR A 93 4.43 24.18 24.68
CA THR A 93 4.74 23.22 25.76
C THR A 93 3.84 23.38 26.99
N ASN A 94 3.02 24.43 27.03
CA ASN A 94 2.09 24.72 28.12
C ASN A 94 0.84 25.46 27.61
N LYS A 95 -0.19 25.49 28.45
CA LYS A 95 -1.51 26.05 28.13
C LYS A 95 -1.47 27.55 27.81
N LYS A 96 -0.63 28.34 28.49
CA LYS A 96 -0.53 29.78 28.27
C LYS A 96 0.04 30.10 26.88
N ALA A 97 1.13 29.44 26.49
CA ALA A 97 1.73 29.62 25.18
C ALA A 97 0.77 29.22 24.04
N LEU A 98 -0.01 28.15 24.23
CA LEU A 98 -1.02 27.73 23.25
C LEU A 98 -2.18 28.74 23.17
N GLN A 99 -2.61 29.28 24.31
CA GLN A 99 -3.64 30.33 24.33
C GLN A 99 -3.18 31.59 23.60
N GLU A 100 -1.94 32.04 23.78
CA GLU A 100 -1.37 33.19 23.07
C GLU A 100 -1.35 33.00 21.54
N GLU A 101 -1.08 31.78 21.06
CA GLU A 101 -1.12 31.47 19.62
C GLU A 101 -2.55 31.41 19.07
N ILE A 102 -3.50 30.89 19.86
CA ILE A 102 -4.92 30.90 19.50
C ILE A 102 -5.45 32.34 19.47
N ASP A 103 -5.11 33.19 20.44
CA ASP A 103 -5.51 34.60 20.49
C ASP A 103 -5.08 35.36 19.22
N LYS A 104 -3.85 35.12 18.74
CA LYS A 104 -3.35 35.69 17.47
C LYS A 104 -4.20 35.25 16.28
N TYR A 105 -4.54 33.97 16.20
CA TYR A 105 -5.41 33.44 15.14
C TYR A 105 -6.83 34.02 15.22
N ILE A 106 -7.39 34.13 16.43
CA ILE A 106 -8.73 34.67 16.63
C ILE A 106 -8.81 36.14 16.20
N ASN A 107 -7.82 36.95 16.57
CA ASN A 107 -7.72 38.34 16.12
C ASN A 107 -7.67 38.45 14.58
N LEU A 108 -7.01 37.51 13.90
CA LEU A 108 -6.98 37.46 12.44
C LEU A 108 -8.37 37.21 11.83
N VAL A 109 -9.15 36.30 12.42
CA VAL A 109 -10.54 36.01 11.99
C VAL A 109 -11.47 37.18 12.30
N ASP A 110 -11.31 37.84 13.45
CA ASP A 110 -12.14 38.97 13.87
C ASP A 110 -11.95 40.19 12.96
N ASN A 111 -10.72 40.44 12.48
CA ASN A 111 -10.42 41.56 11.56
C ASN A 111 -11.15 41.48 10.21
N ILE A 112 -11.53 40.28 9.77
CA ILE A 112 -12.26 40.08 8.50
C ILE A 112 -13.76 39.83 8.72
N THR A 113 -14.20 39.84 9.98
CA THR A 113 -15.61 39.63 10.34
C THR A 113 -16.38 40.92 10.17
N GLN A 114 -17.53 40.83 9.49
CA GLN A 114 -18.36 41.98 9.12
C GLN A 114 -19.66 42.00 9.96
N GLN A 115 -20.52 43.00 9.68
CA GLN A 115 -21.76 43.24 10.44
C GLN A 115 -22.70 42.03 10.47
N ASN A 116 -23.57 42.00 11.48
CA ASN A 116 -24.50 40.91 11.72
C ASN A 116 -25.51 40.74 10.56
N LYS A 117 -25.46 39.61 9.84
CA LYS A 117 -26.37 39.27 8.74
C LYS A 117 -27.18 38.02 9.03
N THR A 118 -28.35 37.92 8.41
CA THR A 118 -29.15 36.68 8.41
C THR A 118 -28.59 35.69 7.40
N LEU A 119 -28.64 34.40 7.74
CA LEU A 119 -28.25 33.32 6.83
C LEU A 119 -29.38 33.06 5.83
N ASN A 120 -29.02 32.63 4.62
CA ASN A 120 -29.98 32.39 3.54
C ASN A 120 -30.22 30.89 3.30
N LYS A 121 -31.17 30.58 2.40
CA LYS A 121 -31.49 29.18 2.07
C LYS A 121 -30.31 28.41 1.48
N ASP A 122 -29.34 29.08 0.85
CA ASP A 122 -28.18 28.42 0.24
C ASP A 122 -27.19 27.92 1.30
N PHE A 123 -27.03 28.66 2.40
CA PHE A 123 -26.33 28.15 3.59
C PHE A 123 -26.98 26.85 4.08
N GLY A 124 -28.31 26.85 4.23
CA GLY A 124 -29.03 25.67 4.74
C GLY A 124 -28.97 24.43 3.84
N LYS A 125 -28.80 24.60 2.51
CA LYS A 125 -28.61 23.47 1.59
C LYS A 125 -27.34 22.67 1.86
N ILE A 126 -26.32 23.30 2.45
CA ILE A 126 -25.02 22.69 2.71
C ILE A 126 -24.87 22.30 4.18
N PHE A 127 -25.22 23.20 5.09
CA PHE A 127 -24.97 23.06 6.51
C PHE A 127 -26.19 22.59 7.32
N GLY A 128 -27.38 22.53 6.70
CA GLY A 128 -28.61 22.07 7.33
C GLY A 128 -29.40 23.19 8.02
N ASN A 129 -30.10 22.88 9.11
CA ASN A 129 -30.99 23.84 9.75
C ASN A 129 -30.20 25.00 10.39
N PHE A 130 -30.78 26.20 10.30
CA PHE A 130 -30.29 27.43 10.92
C PHE A 130 -31.49 28.32 11.29
N GLN A 131 -31.27 29.29 12.19
CA GLN A 131 -32.33 30.20 12.63
C GLN A 131 -32.47 31.36 11.62
N LYS A 132 -33.56 31.38 10.85
CA LYS A 132 -33.75 32.31 9.72
C LYS A 132 -33.72 33.79 10.08
N GLU A 133 -34.19 34.14 11.28
CA GLU A 133 -34.28 35.53 11.74
C GLU A 133 -33.09 35.95 12.61
N LYS A 134 -32.25 35.00 13.04
CA LYS A 134 -31.05 35.29 13.82
C LYS A 134 -30.00 35.94 12.92
N LYS A 135 -29.43 37.05 13.40
CA LYS A 135 -28.30 37.69 12.74
C LYS A 135 -27.00 37.19 13.36
N TYR A 136 -26.06 36.80 12.53
CA TYR A 136 -24.77 36.26 12.92
C TYR A 136 -23.65 37.22 12.49
N PRO A 137 -22.58 37.39 13.29
CA PRO A 137 -21.33 37.94 12.77
C PRO A 137 -20.81 37.00 11.69
N VAL A 138 -20.49 37.52 10.51
CA VAL A 138 -20.18 36.70 9.32
C VAL A 138 -18.90 37.11 8.63
N ILE A 139 -18.28 36.13 7.98
CA ILE A 139 -17.26 36.31 6.96
C ILE A 139 -17.98 36.38 5.61
N ASP A 140 -18.16 37.60 5.09
CA ASP A 140 -19.01 37.87 3.93
C ASP A 140 -18.48 37.30 2.61
N SER A 141 -17.17 37.05 2.52
CA SER A 141 -16.58 36.35 1.37
C SER A 141 -16.94 34.88 1.30
N GLY A 142 -17.59 34.34 2.33
CA GLY A 142 -18.05 32.95 2.36
C GLY A 142 -16.93 31.93 2.53
N ILE A 143 -15.73 32.34 2.93
CA ILE A 143 -14.60 31.44 3.11
C ILE A 143 -14.66 30.70 4.43
N LEU A 144 -14.62 29.37 4.36
CA LEU A 144 -14.58 28.47 5.50
C LEU A 144 -13.15 28.00 5.82
N ASP A 145 -12.27 28.00 4.81
CA ASP A 145 -10.90 27.42 4.87
C ASP A 145 -9.83 28.32 5.51
N ILE A 146 -10.22 29.34 6.28
CA ILE A 146 -9.28 30.13 7.09
C ILE A 146 -8.94 29.34 8.37
N THR A 147 -8.36 28.16 8.19
CA THR A 147 -7.91 27.29 9.27
C THR A 147 -6.42 27.50 9.55
N PRO A 148 -5.93 27.25 10.78
CA PRO A 148 -4.51 27.42 11.11
C PRO A 148 -3.54 26.59 10.26
N GLU A 149 -3.99 25.49 9.65
CA GLU A 149 -3.20 24.67 8.71
C GLU A 149 -3.01 25.33 7.33
N ASN A 150 -3.95 26.16 6.91
CA ASN A 150 -3.95 26.82 5.59
C ASN A 150 -3.31 28.21 5.62
N LEU A 151 -2.99 28.72 6.82
CA LEU A 151 -2.29 29.99 7.05
C LEU A 151 -0.81 29.71 7.34
N ILE A 152 0.05 30.11 6.42
CA ILE A 152 1.50 29.95 6.53
C ILE A 152 2.17 31.30 6.73
N GLU A 153 2.95 31.42 7.80
CA GLU A 153 3.86 32.54 7.99
C GLU A 153 5.16 32.27 7.23
N ASP A 154 5.48 33.12 6.26
CA ASP A 154 6.71 33.02 5.49
C ASP A 154 7.93 33.56 6.26
N GLU A 155 9.12 33.40 5.67
CA GLU A 155 10.39 33.85 6.25
C GLU A 155 10.48 35.36 6.52
N ASN A 156 9.59 36.16 5.93
CA ASN A 156 9.51 37.61 6.15
C ASN A 156 8.43 37.99 7.19
N GLY A 157 7.83 37.00 7.87
CA GLY A 157 6.76 37.22 8.84
C GLY A 157 5.41 37.55 8.21
N ARG A 158 5.22 37.34 6.89
CA ARG A 158 3.93 37.56 6.23
C ARG A 158 3.07 36.31 6.30
N ILE A 159 1.81 36.47 6.69
CA ILE A 159 0.83 35.36 6.72
C ILE A 159 0.20 35.22 5.34
N ASN A 160 0.21 34.01 4.80
CA ASN A 160 -0.27 33.66 3.48
C ASN A 160 -1.34 32.57 3.57
N LEU A 161 -2.52 32.80 2.98
CA LEU A 161 -3.57 31.79 2.82
C LEU A 161 -3.32 30.99 1.54
N ILE A 162 -2.96 29.71 1.71
CA ILE A 162 -2.51 28.84 0.62
C ILE A 162 -3.57 27.87 0.09
N ASP A 163 -4.73 27.80 0.75
CA ASP A 163 -5.84 26.94 0.38
C ASP A 163 -7.20 27.60 0.67
N TYR A 164 -8.12 27.55 -0.27
CA TYR A 164 -9.46 28.13 -0.18
C TYR A 164 -10.49 27.35 -1.02
N GLU A 165 -10.38 26.02 -0.98
CA GLU A 165 -11.32 25.07 -1.62
C GLU A 165 -12.78 25.33 -1.22
N TRP A 166 -13.01 25.61 0.06
CA TRP A 166 -14.33 25.81 0.63
C TRP A 166 -14.61 27.30 0.80
N THR A 167 -14.93 27.92 -0.33
CA THR A 167 -15.43 29.29 -0.39
C THR A 167 -16.78 29.31 -1.10
N PHE A 168 -17.79 29.83 -0.41
CA PHE A 168 -19.19 29.82 -0.84
C PHE A 168 -19.61 31.17 -1.43
N ASP A 169 -20.79 31.24 -2.06
CA ASP A 169 -21.40 32.48 -2.56
C ASP A 169 -22.31 33.15 -1.52
N PHE A 170 -22.23 32.69 -0.27
CA PHE A 170 -23.04 33.16 0.84
C PHE A 170 -22.16 33.31 2.09
N PRO A 171 -22.54 34.20 3.02
CA PRO A 171 -21.76 34.45 4.23
C PRO A 171 -21.65 33.21 5.13
N ILE A 172 -20.51 33.07 5.80
CA ILE A 172 -20.27 32.00 6.79
C ILE A 172 -20.19 32.63 8.19
N PRO A 173 -20.89 32.09 9.22
CA PRO A 173 -20.77 32.58 10.59
C PRO A 173 -19.33 32.53 11.10
N ARG A 174 -18.85 33.62 11.69
CA ARG A 174 -17.53 33.73 12.31
C ARG A 174 -17.30 32.60 13.32
N ASP A 175 -18.29 32.36 14.17
CA ASP A 175 -18.19 31.35 15.23
C ASP A 175 -18.13 29.92 14.66
N TYR A 176 -18.64 29.69 13.45
CA TYR A 176 -18.48 28.39 12.79
C TYR A 176 -17.05 28.19 12.27
N VAL A 177 -16.42 29.23 11.71
CA VAL A 177 -15.01 29.18 11.31
C VAL A 177 -14.11 28.95 12.52
N VAL A 178 -14.35 29.67 13.63
CA VAL A 178 -13.60 29.49 14.88
C VAL A 178 -13.81 28.10 15.47
N PHE A 179 -15.06 27.63 15.56
CA PHE A 179 -15.38 26.27 16.03
C PHE A 179 -14.61 25.21 15.24
N ARG A 180 -14.69 25.30 13.91
CA ARG A 180 -14.04 24.36 12.98
C ARG A 180 -12.53 24.38 13.20
N SER A 181 -11.92 25.55 13.19
CA SER A 181 -10.48 25.71 13.35
C SER A 181 -9.95 25.16 14.66
N LEU A 182 -10.63 25.45 15.79
CA LEU A 182 -10.28 24.85 17.07
C LEU A 182 -10.46 23.34 17.03
N LEU A 183 -11.55 22.82 16.46
CA LEU A 183 -11.75 21.36 16.37
C LEU A 183 -10.59 20.66 15.65
N TYR A 184 -10.12 21.20 14.52
CA TYR A 184 -8.99 20.64 13.78
C TYR A 184 -7.67 20.81 14.53
N THR A 185 -7.39 21.99 15.10
CA THR A 185 -6.19 22.21 15.92
C THR A 185 -6.08 21.17 17.04
N PHE A 186 -7.19 20.91 17.72
CA PHE A 186 -7.25 20.01 18.86
C PHE A 186 -7.11 18.54 18.49
N SER A 187 -7.60 18.17 17.31
CA SER A 187 -7.41 16.82 16.80
C SER A 187 -5.94 16.49 16.49
N ASN A 188 -5.06 17.51 16.40
CA ASN A 188 -3.66 17.38 15.99
C ASN A 188 -2.62 17.65 17.11
N ILE A 189 -3.01 18.17 18.27
CA ILE A 189 -2.08 18.48 19.38
C ILE A 189 -1.78 17.23 20.25
N ASP A 190 -0.50 17.02 20.60
CA ASP A 190 -0.03 15.93 21.48
C ASP A 190 -0.48 16.14 22.95
N THR A 191 -0.82 15.04 23.63
CA THR A 191 -1.44 14.91 24.97
C THR A 191 -0.66 15.47 26.17
N LYS A 192 0.39 16.27 25.96
CA LYS A 192 1.29 16.77 27.03
C LYS A 192 0.79 18.05 27.71
N ILE A 193 -0.15 18.77 27.11
CA ILE A 193 -0.79 19.96 27.70
C ILE A 193 -2.14 19.52 28.31
N ASP A 194 -2.37 19.85 29.59
CA ASP A 194 -3.67 19.63 30.23
C ASP A 194 -4.71 20.57 29.62
N PHE A 195 -5.67 20.00 28.88
CA PHE A 195 -6.41 20.75 27.87
C PHE A 195 -7.85 20.25 27.71
N ASP A 196 -8.83 21.17 27.77
CA ASP A 196 -10.28 20.93 27.56
C ASP A 196 -10.81 21.78 26.39
N PHE A 197 -11.40 21.11 25.40
CA PHE A 197 -12.01 21.75 24.22
C PHE A 197 -13.18 22.66 24.55
N ASN A 198 -14.02 22.28 25.50
CA ASN A 198 -15.15 23.11 25.89
C ASN A 198 -14.68 24.37 26.61
N GLU A 199 -13.61 24.26 27.41
CA GLU A 199 -13.02 25.42 28.08
C GLU A 199 -12.55 26.47 27.07
N PHE A 200 -11.81 26.06 26.05
CA PHE A 200 -11.30 26.99 25.04
C PHE A 200 -12.38 27.51 24.08
N ILE A 201 -13.30 26.67 23.63
CA ILE A 201 -14.42 27.14 22.80
C ILE A 201 -15.23 28.20 23.53
N ASN A 202 -15.44 28.04 24.84
CA ASN A 202 -16.21 29.00 25.63
C ASN A 202 -15.48 30.34 25.83
N ILE A 203 -14.15 30.39 25.66
CA ILE A 203 -13.39 31.64 25.66
C ILE A 203 -13.66 32.44 24.37
N TYR A 204 -13.76 31.75 23.23
CA TYR A 204 -13.74 32.40 21.91
C TYR A 204 -15.10 32.50 21.23
N ILE A 205 -16.09 31.70 21.61
CA ILE A 205 -17.47 31.75 21.12
C ILE A 205 -18.37 32.23 22.26
N LYS A 206 -18.82 33.49 22.18
CA LYS A 206 -19.59 34.15 23.25
C LYS A 206 -21.05 33.68 23.31
N ASP A 207 -21.63 33.32 22.16
CA ASP A 207 -22.99 32.79 22.10
C ASP A 207 -22.97 31.25 22.20
N HIS A 208 -23.07 30.73 23.42
CA HIS A 208 -23.03 29.28 23.63
C HIS A 208 -24.18 28.52 22.95
N THR A 209 -25.29 29.19 22.60
CA THR A 209 -26.40 28.56 21.87
C THR A 209 -26.02 28.16 20.44
N ILE A 210 -24.99 28.81 19.86
CA ILE A 210 -24.52 28.51 18.51
C ILE A 210 -23.56 27.31 18.47
N ILE A 211 -22.99 26.87 19.59
CA ILE A 211 -21.98 25.81 19.60
C ILE A 211 -22.56 24.49 19.07
N ASP A 212 -23.80 24.17 19.46
CA ASP A 212 -24.48 22.98 18.95
C ASP A 212 -24.93 23.15 17.49
N ASP A 213 -25.29 24.36 17.08
CA ASP A 213 -25.50 24.69 15.66
C ASP A 213 -24.22 24.45 14.86
N CYS A 214 -23.06 24.93 15.32
CA CYS A 214 -21.75 24.72 14.70
C CYS A 214 -21.37 23.24 14.59
N LYS A 215 -21.62 22.44 15.64
CA LYS A 215 -21.42 20.98 15.59
C LYS A 215 -22.28 20.33 14.52
N ASN A 216 -23.56 20.71 14.45
CA ASN A 216 -24.49 20.18 13.47
C ASN A 216 -24.12 20.61 12.05
N TRP A 217 -23.72 21.86 11.85
CA TRP A 217 -23.22 22.37 10.58
C TRP A 217 -21.97 21.61 10.13
N GLU A 218 -21.02 21.35 11.03
CA GLU A 218 -19.84 20.53 10.72
C GLU A 218 -20.20 19.11 10.33
N LEU A 219 -21.08 18.44 11.09
CA LEU A 219 -21.56 17.10 10.77
C LEU A 219 -22.22 17.04 9.40
N ASN A 220 -23.10 17.99 9.10
CA ASN A 220 -23.83 18.05 7.83
C ASN A 220 -22.88 18.35 6.66
N PHE A 221 -21.95 19.27 6.84
CA PHE A 221 -20.92 19.57 5.86
C PHE A 221 -20.06 18.34 5.56
N GLN A 222 -19.57 17.66 6.59
CA GLN A 222 -18.78 16.45 6.42
C GLN A 222 -19.54 15.30 5.75
N ARG A 223 -20.82 15.09 6.10
CA ARG A 223 -21.72 14.15 5.42
C ARG A 223 -21.94 14.51 3.95
N LYS A 224 -21.99 15.81 3.64
CA LYS A 224 -22.17 16.29 2.27
C LYS A 224 -20.95 15.98 1.43
N ILE A 225 -19.74 16.18 1.96
CA ILE A 225 -18.50 16.08 1.20
C ILE A 225 -17.79 14.73 1.27
N SER A 226 -18.10 13.86 2.25
CA SER A 226 -17.38 12.59 2.49
C SER A 226 -18.07 11.34 1.91
N LYS A 227 -17.29 10.31 1.53
CA LYS A 227 -17.79 9.00 1.03
C LYS A 227 -18.35 8.11 2.14
N ASN A 228 -17.75 8.18 3.33
CA ASN A 228 -18.19 7.43 4.50
C ASN A 228 -18.89 8.39 5.46
N ALA A 229 -19.99 7.95 6.07
CA ALA A 229 -20.58 8.68 7.19
C ALA A 229 -19.52 8.79 8.29
N ILE A 230 -19.00 10.00 8.54
CA ILE A 230 -18.22 10.25 9.76
C ILE A 230 -19.15 9.87 10.91
N SER A 231 -18.74 8.90 11.73
CA SER A 231 -19.56 8.49 12.87
C SER A 231 -19.76 9.70 13.78
N GLU A 232 -20.99 9.99 14.19
CA GLU A 232 -21.31 11.03 15.18
C GLU A 232 -20.37 10.94 16.40
N ASN A 233 -19.94 9.72 16.77
CA ASN A 233 -18.95 9.43 17.79
C ASN A 233 -17.60 10.17 17.64
N ALA A 234 -17.10 10.47 16.44
CA ALA A 234 -15.79 11.11 16.27
C ALA A 234 -15.82 12.59 16.66
N ILE A 235 -16.93 13.28 16.38
CA ILE A 235 -17.16 14.69 16.76
C ILE A 235 -17.66 14.78 18.22
N ASP A 236 -18.41 13.79 18.68
CA ASP A 236 -18.90 13.70 20.07
C ASP A 236 -17.78 13.34 21.08
N ILE A 237 -16.78 12.55 20.68
CA ILE A 237 -15.58 12.25 21.49
C ILE A 237 -14.67 13.48 21.63
N LEU A 238 -14.56 14.31 20.59
CA LEU A 238 -13.75 15.53 20.61
C LEU A 238 -14.42 16.68 21.38
N SER A 239 -15.76 16.69 21.47
CA SER A 239 -16.52 17.75 22.15
C SER A 239 -16.95 17.45 23.58
N LYS A 240 -16.88 16.19 24.04
CA LYS A 240 -17.12 15.85 25.46
C LYS A 240 -15.78 15.76 26.21
N GLY A 241 -15.16 16.92 26.42
CA GLY A 241 -14.24 17.11 27.54
C GLY A 241 -14.95 16.69 28.83
N SER A 242 -14.48 15.63 29.48
CA SER A 242 -15.08 15.14 30.71
C SER A 242 -14.84 16.16 31.83
N ARG A 243 -15.89 16.81 32.33
CA ARG A 243 -15.85 17.45 33.65
C ARG A 243 -17.07 17.13 34.52
N ILE A 244 -16.74 17.02 35.79
CA ILE A 244 -17.54 16.95 37.00
C ILE A 244 -18.40 18.22 37.12
N SER A 245 -19.61 18.11 37.68
CA SER A 245 -20.62 19.18 37.73
C SER A 245 -20.29 20.30 38.73
N ASP A 246 -20.66 21.53 38.37
CA ASP A 246 -20.49 22.77 39.14
C ASP A 246 -21.14 22.80 40.54
N SER A 247 -21.92 21.79 40.91
CA SER A 247 -22.44 21.67 42.28
C SER A 247 -21.35 21.30 43.30
N GLU A 248 -20.26 20.63 42.90
CA GLU A 248 -19.18 20.24 43.82
C GLU A 248 -18.17 21.38 44.09
N ILE A 249 -18.18 22.44 43.26
CA ILE A 249 -17.31 23.61 43.44
C ILE A 249 -17.93 24.64 44.40
N LEU A 250 -19.27 24.66 44.53
CA LEU A 250 -19.97 25.57 45.43
C LEU A 250 -19.71 25.23 46.91
N ASP A 251 -19.74 23.94 47.27
CA ASP A 251 -19.52 23.46 48.64
C ASP A 251 -18.11 23.77 49.18
N ILE A 252 -17.10 23.89 48.30
CA ILE A 252 -15.71 24.14 48.68
C ILE A 252 -15.43 25.64 48.87
N LYS A 253 -16.11 26.51 48.10
CA LYS A 253 -15.94 27.97 48.22
C LYS A 253 -16.56 28.53 49.49
N GLU A 254 -17.60 27.88 50.01
CA GLU A 254 -18.30 28.30 51.23
C GLU A 254 -17.47 27.97 52.49
N ILE A 255 -16.68 26.90 52.46
CA ILE A 255 -15.76 26.50 53.53
C ILE A 255 -14.56 27.46 53.66
N ILE A 256 -14.14 28.10 52.57
CA ILE A 256 -12.94 28.96 52.54
C ILE A 256 -13.23 30.40 53.02
N ARG A 257 -14.50 30.77 53.21
CA ARG A 257 -14.93 32.15 53.51
C ARG A 257 -14.98 32.50 55.01
N GLN A 258 -14.32 31.75 55.87
CA GLN A 258 -14.23 32.05 57.31
C GLN A 258 -12.77 32.22 57.76
N ARG A 259 -12.31 33.49 57.78
CA ARG A 259 -11.41 34.12 58.78
C ARG A 259 -10.77 35.39 58.21
N ASP A 260 -11.01 36.49 58.90
CA ASP A 260 -10.56 37.85 58.57
C ASP A 260 -9.04 37.99 58.60
N ILE A 261 -8.46 38.37 57.46
CA ILE A 261 -7.11 38.91 57.35
C ILE A 261 -7.16 40.00 56.27
N SER A 262 -6.55 41.15 56.55
CA SER A 262 -6.56 42.31 55.65
C SER A 262 -5.88 41.99 54.30
N ILE A 263 -6.33 42.69 53.25
CA ILE A 263 -5.96 42.41 51.85
C ILE A 263 -4.45 42.57 51.58
N GLU A 264 -3.75 43.43 52.33
CA GLU A 264 -2.32 43.67 52.16
C GLU A 264 -1.44 42.56 52.75
N GLU A 265 -1.81 42.00 53.91
CA GLU A 265 -1.09 40.88 54.52
C GLU A 265 -1.22 39.60 53.66
N LYS A 266 -2.39 39.41 53.04
CA LYS A 266 -2.68 38.28 52.14
C LYS A 266 -1.79 38.27 50.90
N ASN A 267 -1.47 39.43 50.34
CA ASN A 267 -0.63 39.51 49.14
C ASN A 267 0.85 39.30 49.48
N ARG A 268 1.34 39.84 50.60
CA ARG A 268 2.73 39.69 51.01
C ARG A 268 3.11 38.25 51.40
N ILE A 269 2.18 37.50 52.00
CA ILE A 269 2.37 36.08 52.30
C ILE A 269 2.29 35.23 51.02
N LYS A 270 1.47 35.62 50.04
CA LYS A 270 1.32 34.93 48.76
C LYS A 270 2.61 34.95 47.94
N ASP A 271 3.30 36.09 47.91
CA ASP A 271 4.55 36.24 47.15
C ASP A 271 5.70 35.44 47.79
N LYS A 272 5.78 35.41 49.13
CA LYS A 272 6.76 34.58 49.86
C LYS A 272 6.46 33.08 49.77
N LEU A 273 5.20 32.67 49.65
CA LEU A 273 4.80 31.27 49.45
C LEU A 273 5.12 30.78 48.03
N ILE A 274 5.03 31.63 47.02
CA ILE A 274 5.38 31.29 45.63
C ILE A 274 6.88 30.97 45.52
N GLU A 275 7.71 31.69 46.26
CA GLU A 275 9.16 31.48 46.26
C GLU A 275 9.56 30.17 46.96
N ILE A 276 8.91 29.83 48.08
CA ILE A 276 9.17 28.59 48.84
C ILE A 276 8.49 27.35 48.21
N GLN A 277 7.38 27.50 47.48
CA GLN A 277 6.66 26.37 46.83
C GLN A 277 7.43 25.78 45.64
N ASN A 278 8.30 26.53 44.97
CA ASN A 278 9.00 26.02 43.80
C ASN A 278 10.04 24.92 44.13
N GLU A 279 10.57 24.88 45.36
CA GLU A 279 11.52 23.83 45.76
C GLU A 279 10.84 22.60 46.40
N ASN A 280 9.70 22.75 47.09
CA ASN A 280 9.01 21.63 47.75
C ASN A 280 8.04 20.82 46.85
N ILE A 281 7.55 21.38 45.73
CA ILE A 281 6.64 20.67 44.80
C ILE A 281 7.31 19.43 44.16
N LEU A 282 8.65 19.42 44.04
CA LEU A 282 9.38 18.27 43.50
C LEU A 282 9.37 17.06 44.44
N GLU A 283 9.24 17.24 45.76
CA GLU A 283 9.11 16.13 46.71
C GLU A 283 7.66 15.62 46.82
N GLU A 284 6.66 16.49 46.84
CA GLU A 284 5.25 16.06 46.84
C GLU A 284 4.84 15.41 45.52
N ALA A 285 5.34 15.88 44.37
CA ALA A 285 5.09 15.22 43.08
C ALA A 285 5.74 13.83 43.00
N LYS A 286 6.89 13.62 43.65
CA LYS A 286 7.50 12.29 43.83
C LYS A 286 6.66 11.42 44.77
N SER A 287 6.14 11.98 45.86
CA SER A 287 5.24 11.30 46.80
C SER A 287 3.89 10.92 46.16
N TYR A 288 3.32 11.78 45.33
CA TYR A 288 2.07 11.55 44.61
C TYR A 288 2.23 10.57 43.43
N ARG A 289 3.36 10.63 42.71
CA ARG A 289 3.71 9.61 41.69
C ARG A 289 3.97 8.24 42.34
N SER A 290 4.61 8.22 43.50
CA SER A 290 4.76 7.02 44.34
C SER A 290 3.39 6.48 44.77
N PHE A 291 2.49 7.35 45.23
CA PHE A 291 1.12 6.98 45.65
C PHE A 291 0.26 6.42 44.51
N LYS A 292 0.31 6.99 43.29
CA LYS A 292 -0.37 6.44 42.10
C LYS A 292 0.17 5.07 41.66
N GLN A 293 1.39 4.72 42.04
CA GLN A 293 1.96 3.40 41.78
C GLN A 293 1.62 2.38 42.87
N THR A 294 1.14 2.82 44.04
CA THR A 294 0.70 1.91 45.11
C THR A 294 -0.52 1.09 44.69
N LYS A 295 -0.67 -0.09 45.29
CA LYS A 295 -1.84 -0.95 45.10
C LYS A 295 -3.15 -0.26 45.54
N LEU A 296 -3.10 0.70 46.45
CA LEU A 296 -4.26 1.40 47.02
C LEU A 296 -4.96 2.31 45.98
N TRP A 297 -4.20 3.13 45.26
CA TRP A 297 -4.75 4.05 44.24
C TRP A 297 -5.32 3.30 43.03
N LYS A 298 -4.65 2.21 42.61
CA LYS A 298 -5.16 1.29 41.56
C LYS A 298 -6.44 0.58 42.02
N GLY A 299 -6.59 0.30 43.31
CA GLY A 299 -7.83 -0.25 43.89
C GLY A 299 -9.01 0.73 43.83
N LEU A 300 -8.78 2.02 44.11
CA LEU A 300 -9.83 3.06 44.16
C LEU A 300 -10.40 3.43 42.77
N THR A 301 -9.58 3.39 41.71
CA THR A 301 -10.05 3.58 40.33
C THR A 301 -10.84 2.38 39.80
N ILE A 302 -10.46 1.16 40.23
CA ILE A 302 -11.23 -0.06 39.95
C ILE A 302 -12.58 -0.03 40.71
N TYR A 303 -12.60 0.48 41.95
CA TYR A 303 -13.81 0.62 42.77
C TYR A 303 -14.86 1.58 42.17
N ARG A 304 -14.46 2.76 41.65
CA ARG A 304 -15.40 3.69 41.00
C ARG A 304 -16.04 3.12 39.73
N LYS A 305 -15.26 2.41 38.90
CA LYS A 305 -15.79 1.70 37.72
C LYS A 305 -16.67 0.50 38.10
N LEU A 306 -16.31 -0.23 39.16
CA LEU A 306 -17.12 -1.33 39.68
C LEU A 306 -18.45 -0.86 40.27
N LYS A 307 -18.52 0.32 40.90
CA LYS A 307 -19.75 0.88 41.49
C LYS A 307 -20.82 1.28 40.46
N GLU A 308 -20.38 1.80 39.31
CA GLU A 308 -21.28 2.19 38.22
C GLU A 308 -21.71 0.98 37.37
N TYR A 309 -20.77 0.04 37.15
CA TYR A 309 -21.10 -1.26 36.57
C TYR A 309 -22.04 -2.07 37.49
N SER A 310 -21.85 -2.03 38.82
CA SER A 310 -22.70 -2.76 39.75
C SER A 310 -24.11 -2.20 39.78
N LYS A 311 -24.31 -0.88 39.72
CA LYS A 311 -25.65 -0.25 39.69
C LYS A 311 -26.43 -0.69 38.44
N ASN A 312 -25.82 -0.65 37.27
CA ASN A 312 -26.43 -1.13 36.02
C ASN A 312 -26.53 -2.67 35.97
N PHE A 313 -25.64 -3.40 36.63
CA PHE A 313 -25.72 -4.85 36.79
C PHE A 313 -26.94 -5.25 37.62
N PHE A 314 -27.16 -4.64 38.79
CA PHE A 314 -28.31 -4.92 39.65
C PHE A 314 -29.65 -4.57 38.98
N ILE A 315 -29.73 -3.46 38.25
CA ILE A 315 -30.94 -3.10 37.49
C ILE A 315 -31.25 -4.15 36.42
N ASN A 316 -30.24 -4.64 35.70
CA ASN A 316 -30.43 -5.68 34.69
C ASN A 316 -30.73 -7.07 35.30
N ILE A 317 -30.19 -7.38 36.49
CA ILE A 317 -30.55 -8.60 37.23
C ILE A 317 -32.01 -8.59 37.67
N ILE A 318 -32.51 -7.45 38.15
CA ILE A 318 -33.91 -7.29 38.56
C ILE A 318 -34.86 -7.41 37.36
N LYS A 319 -34.43 -6.94 36.17
CA LYS A 319 -35.26 -6.92 34.95
C LYS A 319 -35.22 -8.23 34.14
N ASP A 320 -34.04 -8.81 33.96
CA ASP A 320 -33.79 -9.93 33.04
C ASP A 320 -33.25 -11.19 33.74
N GLY A 321 -33.04 -11.15 35.07
CA GLY A 321 -32.47 -12.23 35.85
C GLY A 321 -30.92 -12.29 35.83
N PRO A 322 -30.30 -12.95 36.83
CA PRO A 322 -28.84 -12.97 37.03
C PRO A 322 -28.09 -13.67 35.90
N PHE A 323 -28.62 -14.79 35.39
CA PHE A 323 -27.96 -15.60 34.38
C PHE A 323 -27.84 -14.86 33.02
N ILE A 324 -28.90 -14.18 32.59
CA ILE A 324 -28.96 -13.48 31.29
C ILE A 324 -28.08 -12.22 31.31
N THR A 325 -28.07 -11.50 32.43
CA THR A 325 -27.28 -10.28 32.61
C THR A 325 -25.78 -10.57 32.56
N ILE A 326 -25.33 -11.62 33.26
CA ILE A 326 -23.92 -12.07 33.23
C ILE A 326 -23.53 -12.47 31.79
N LYS A 327 -24.40 -13.20 31.08
CA LYS A 327 -24.16 -13.61 29.69
C LYS A 327 -24.01 -12.42 28.74
N ARG A 328 -24.82 -11.36 28.88
CA ARG A 328 -24.71 -10.11 28.08
C ARG A 328 -23.42 -9.35 28.34
N ILE A 329 -23.00 -9.23 29.60
CA ILE A 329 -21.76 -8.53 29.96
C ILE A 329 -20.55 -9.26 29.39
N ILE A 330 -20.49 -10.59 29.54
CA ILE A 330 -19.43 -11.41 28.94
C ILE A 330 -19.42 -11.23 27.42
N LYS A 331 -20.61 -11.24 26.77
CA LYS A 331 -20.73 -11.02 25.32
C LYS A 331 -20.26 -9.63 24.89
N ARG A 332 -20.58 -8.57 25.64
CA ARG A 332 -20.21 -7.18 25.33
C ARG A 332 -18.72 -6.91 25.53
N ILE A 333 -18.14 -7.41 26.62
CA ILE A 333 -16.69 -7.35 26.87
C ILE A 333 -15.95 -8.10 25.77
N LYS A 334 -16.41 -9.32 25.42
CA LYS A 334 -15.85 -10.09 24.31
C LYS A 334 -15.95 -9.32 22.99
N HIS A 335 -17.10 -8.68 22.70
CA HIS A 335 -17.29 -7.91 21.48
C HIS A 335 -16.39 -6.68 21.37
N VAL A 336 -16.28 -5.88 22.45
CA VAL A 336 -15.39 -4.69 22.47
C VAL A 336 -13.92 -5.10 22.36
N TYR A 337 -13.54 -6.18 23.04
CA TYR A 337 -12.18 -6.74 22.94
C TYR A 337 -11.87 -7.23 21.53
N GLU A 338 -12.77 -8.01 20.92
CA GLU A 338 -12.60 -8.50 19.54
C GLU A 338 -12.61 -7.35 18.52
N TYR A 339 -13.49 -6.34 18.67
CA TYR A 339 -13.52 -5.17 17.79
C TYR A 339 -12.22 -4.36 17.84
N ARG A 340 -11.72 -4.03 19.04
CA ARG A 340 -10.43 -3.31 19.18
C ARG A 340 -9.28 -4.11 18.59
N LYS A 341 -9.27 -5.41 18.85
CA LYS A 341 -8.27 -6.34 18.31
C LYS A 341 -8.34 -6.41 16.78
N GLN A 342 -9.54 -6.29 16.18
CA GLN A 342 -9.72 -6.28 14.72
C GLN A 342 -9.23 -4.95 14.10
N VAL A 343 -9.56 -3.81 14.68
CA VAL A 343 -9.06 -2.50 14.22
C VAL A 343 -7.53 -2.42 14.31
N ASP A 344 -6.94 -2.91 15.41
CA ASP A 344 -5.48 -2.95 15.54
C ASP A 344 -4.84 -3.92 14.55
N LYS A 345 -5.50 -5.06 14.24
CA LYS A 345 -5.07 -6.00 13.20
C LYS A 345 -5.05 -5.35 11.82
N GLU A 346 -6.03 -4.51 11.49
CA GLU A 346 -6.09 -3.82 10.20
C GLU A 346 -5.03 -2.72 10.07
N ARG A 347 -4.65 -2.06 11.18
CA ARG A 347 -3.63 -0.99 11.19
C ARG A 347 -2.19 -1.48 11.05
N ASP A 348 -1.85 -2.59 11.72
CA ASP A 348 -0.51 -3.19 11.67
C ASP A 348 -0.65 -4.72 11.58
N PRO A 349 -1.12 -5.25 10.44
CA PRO A 349 -1.36 -6.69 10.30
C PRO A 349 -0.06 -7.49 10.46
N TYR A 350 1.08 -6.90 10.09
CA TYR A 350 2.37 -7.54 10.22
C TYR A 350 2.80 -7.75 11.68
N LYS A 351 2.50 -6.82 12.59
CA LYS A 351 2.71 -7.01 14.03
C LYS A 351 1.98 -8.25 14.58
N TYR A 352 0.81 -8.57 14.06
CA TYR A 352 0.08 -9.76 14.48
C TYR A 352 0.60 -11.03 13.82
N TRP A 353 0.95 -10.95 12.52
CA TRP A 353 1.62 -12.05 11.82
C TRP A 353 2.93 -12.44 12.54
N THR A 354 3.77 -11.47 12.89
CA THR A 354 5.03 -11.71 13.62
C THR A 354 4.79 -12.29 15.02
N LYS A 355 3.71 -11.90 15.70
CA LYS A 355 3.32 -12.47 17.00
C LYS A 355 2.86 -13.93 16.86
N ALA A 356 2.07 -14.23 15.83
CA ALA A 356 1.56 -15.58 15.56
C ALA A 356 2.69 -16.53 15.14
N ASN A 357 3.65 -16.04 14.36
CA ASN A 357 4.78 -16.80 13.82
C ASN A 357 6.04 -16.71 14.69
N LYS A 358 5.94 -16.22 15.93
CA LYS A 358 7.08 -16.15 16.84
C LYS A 358 7.54 -17.55 17.24
N ILE A 359 8.83 -17.83 17.12
CA ILE A 359 9.43 -19.08 17.63
C ILE A 359 9.38 -19.11 19.15
N THR A 360 8.37 -19.82 19.66
CA THR A 360 8.19 -20.10 21.09
C THR A 360 9.16 -21.19 21.57
N PHE A 361 9.34 -21.32 22.89
CA PHE A 361 10.12 -22.41 23.46
C PHE A 361 9.59 -23.79 23.05
N LYS A 362 8.26 -23.96 23.03
CA LYS A 362 7.59 -25.19 22.57
C LYS A 362 7.94 -25.50 21.11
N ARG A 363 7.79 -24.52 20.21
CA ARG A 363 8.14 -24.69 18.79
C ARG A 363 9.63 -24.98 18.61
N ARG A 364 10.51 -24.31 19.35
CA ARG A 364 11.96 -24.57 19.33
C ARG A 364 12.28 -26.02 19.72
N ARG A 365 11.66 -26.57 20.76
CA ARG A 365 11.84 -27.97 21.17
C ARG A 365 11.30 -28.94 20.12
N GLN A 366 10.17 -28.61 19.50
CA GLN A 366 9.58 -29.41 18.42
C GLN A 366 10.52 -29.46 17.21
N ILE A 367 11.02 -28.32 16.73
CA ILE A 367 11.96 -28.25 15.61
C ILE A 367 13.22 -29.08 15.90
N LYS A 368 13.76 -29.02 17.13
CA LYS A 368 14.90 -29.86 17.51
C LYS A 368 14.61 -31.35 17.38
N LYS A 369 13.40 -31.80 17.76
CA LYS A 369 12.97 -33.19 17.60
C LYS A 369 12.78 -33.54 16.12
N GLU A 370 12.13 -32.68 15.33
CA GLU A 370 12.01 -32.88 13.88
C GLU A 370 13.40 -33.06 13.24
N LEU A 371 14.38 -32.24 13.63
CA LEU A 371 15.76 -32.32 13.16
C LEU A 371 16.52 -33.59 13.61
N THR A 372 16.17 -34.24 14.72
CA THR A 372 16.83 -35.50 15.10
C THR A 372 16.50 -36.60 14.10
N ASP A 373 15.27 -36.58 13.58
CA ASP A 373 14.70 -37.66 12.76
C ASP A 373 15.05 -37.51 11.26
N LEU A 374 15.58 -36.35 10.84
CA LEU A 374 16.03 -36.13 9.47
C LEU A 374 17.25 -36.98 9.12
N LYS A 375 17.29 -37.51 7.90
CA LYS A 375 18.41 -38.34 7.41
C LYS A 375 19.55 -37.48 6.84
N HIS A 376 19.20 -36.47 6.07
CA HIS A 376 20.17 -35.58 5.44
C HIS A 376 20.37 -34.33 6.31
N LYS A 377 21.59 -34.12 6.81
CA LYS A 377 21.94 -32.98 7.68
C LYS A 377 23.23 -32.32 7.17
N PRO A 378 23.17 -31.65 6.00
CA PRO A 378 24.35 -31.08 5.37
C PRO A 378 24.95 -29.94 6.19
N LEU A 379 26.27 -29.79 6.14
CA LEU A 379 26.92 -28.58 6.64
C LEU A 379 26.55 -27.41 5.73
N ILE A 380 26.07 -26.32 6.33
CA ILE A 380 25.78 -25.07 5.62
C ILE A 380 26.87 -24.05 5.95
N SER A 381 27.64 -23.61 4.95
CA SER A 381 28.64 -22.56 5.10
C SER A 381 28.02 -21.19 4.80
N ILE A 382 28.11 -20.27 5.76
CA ILE A 382 27.53 -18.94 5.66
C ILE A 382 28.62 -17.96 5.25
N ILE A 383 28.45 -17.27 4.13
CA ILE A 383 29.42 -16.35 3.54
C ILE A 383 29.11 -14.94 3.97
N MET A 384 30.06 -14.29 4.64
CA MET A 384 29.89 -12.94 5.19
C MET A 384 31.08 -12.04 4.82
N PRO A 385 30.95 -11.20 3.78
CA PRO A 385 31.93 -10.14 3.49
C PRO A 385 31.81 -9.01 4.52
N VAL A 386 32.95 -8.50 4.99
CA VAL A 386 33.01 -7.46 6.04
C VAL A 386 33.92 -6.32 5.62
N TYR A 387 33.43 -5.09 5.68
CA TYR A 387 34.26 -3.89 5.51
C TYR A 387 33.71 -2.73 6.34
N ASN A 388 34.48 -2.26 7.32
CA ASN A 388 34.18 -1.04 8.10
C ASN A 388 32.74 -0.98 8.68
N VAL A 389 32.16 -2.13 9.02
CA VAL A 389 30.85 -2.21 9.66
C VAL A 389 30.95 -1.84 11.14
N ASP A 390 29.96 -1.10 11.66
CA ASP A 390 29.86 -0.87 13.10
C ASP A 390 29.71 -2.20 13.85
N ILE A 391 30.56 -2.40 14.87
CA ILE A 391 30.61 -3.60 15.69
C ILE A 391 29.23 -3.97 16.26
N LYS A 392 28.35 -2.99 16.54
CA LYS A 392 27.00 -3.29 17.04
C LYS A 392 26.18 -4.14 16.07
N TRP A 393 26.32 -3.93 14.76
CA TRP A 393 25.54 -4.63 13.75
C TRP A 393 26.06 -6.04 13.50
N ILE A 394 27.36 -6.17 13.21
CA ILE A 394 27.98 -7.48 13.02
C ILE A 394 27.88 -8.37 14.26
N ARG A 395 27.86 -7.77 15.46
CA ARG A 395 27.63 -8.52 16.69
C ARG A 395 26.23 -9.15 16.74
N GLU A 396 25.19 -8.43 16.36
CA GLU A 396 23.83 -9.00 16.32
C GLU A 396 23.67 -10.00 15.16
N ALA A 397 24.29 -9.75 14.00
CA ALA A 397 24.34 -10.68 12.88
C ALA A 397 24.94 -12.04 13.30
N ILE A 398 26.14 -12.04 13.88
CA ILE A 398 26.83 -13.27 14.33
C ILE A 398 26.07 -13.96 15.47
N LYS A 399 25.48 -13.19 16.39
CA LYS A 399 24.64 -13.72 17.46
C LYS A 399 23.38 -14.40 16.90
N SER A 400 22.82 -13.92 15.79
CA SER A 400 21.68 -14.55 15.13
C SER A 400 22.04 -15.93 14.56
N ILE A 401 23.24 -16.06 13.97
CA ILE A 401 23.79 -17.35 13.52
C ILE A 401 24.04 -18.30 14.69
N ARG A 402 24.66 -17.82 15.77
CA ARG A 402 24.88 -18.64 16.98
C ARG A 402 23.58 -19.15 17.61
N LYS A 403 22.45 -18.48 17.38
CA LYS A 403 21.13 -18.85 17.91
C LYS A 403 20.37 -19.86 17.03
N GLN A 404 20.89 -20.20 15.86
CA GLN A 404 20.28 -21.19 14.96
C GLN A 404 19.99 -22.49 15.71
N ILE A 405 18.80 -23.05 15.45
CA ILE A 405 18.37 -24.31 16.05
C ILE A 405 19.09 -25.48 15.39
N TYR A 406 19.30 -25.39 14.08
CA TYR A 406 20.11 -26.32 13.34
C TYR A 406 21.59 -26.12 13.69
N PRO A 407 22.32 -27.17 14.14
CA PRO A 407 23.66 -27.00 14.69
C PRO A 407 24.79 -27.11 13.65
N ASN A 408 24.54 -27.70 12.47
CA ASN A 408 25.58 -28.03 11.50
C ASN A 408 25.81 -26.87 10.52
N TRP A 409 26.46 -25.82 11.02
CA TRP A 409 26.82 -24.64 10.23
C TRP A 409 28.25 -24.23 10.53
N GLU A 410 28.84 -23.53 9.57
CA GLU A 410 30.06 -22.74 9.77
C GLU A 410 29.86 -21.34 9.19
N LEU A 411 30.55 -20.36 9.78
CA LEU A 411 30.51 -18.97 9.34
C LEU A 411 31.88 -18.61 8.77
N CYS A 412 31.90 -18.27 7.49
CA CYS A 412 33.08 -17.91 6.72
C CYS A 412 33.10 -16.38 6.51
N ILE A 413 33.98 -15.70 7.23
CA ILE A 413 34.11 -14.24 7.19
C ILE A 413 35.36 -13.85 6.39
N ALA A 414 35.21 -12.88 5.50
CA ALA A 414 36.33 -12.19 4.88
C ALA A 414 36.29 -10.71 5.23
N ASP A 415 37.23 -10.28 6.08
CA ASP A 415 37.48 -8.86 6.32
C ASP A 415 38.22 -8.28 5.11
N ASP A 416 37.61 -7.33 4.43
CA ASP A 416 38.09 -6.74 3.18
C ASP A 416 39.02 -5.55 3.42
N ALA A 417 40.03 -5.77 4.26
CA ALA A 417 40.98 -4.76 4.70
C ALA A 417 40.30 -3.58 5.41
N SER A 418 39.46 -3.86 6.43
CA SER A 418 38.85 -2.81 7.25
C SER A 418 39.92 -1.90 7.87
N THR A 419 39.60 -0.63 8.06
CA THR A 419 40.48 0.35 8.70
C THR A 419 40.22 0.46 10.20
N ASP A 420 39.05 0.02 10.69
CA ASP A 420 38.73 0.02 12.11
C ASP A 420 39.43 -1.14 12.86
N GLU A 421 40.43 -0.80 13.68
CA GLU A 421 41.14 -1.75 14.53
C GLU A 421 40.24 -2.39 15.60
N LYS A 422 39.19 -1.69 16.07
CA LYS A 422 38.24 -2.28 17.02
C LYS A 422 37.45 -3.42 16.38
N LEU A 423 37.03 -3.25 15.13
CA LEU A 423 36.38 -4.29 14.34
C LEU A 423 37.33 -5.49 14.13
N LYS A 424 38.58 -5.27 13.71
CA LYS A 424 39.57 -6.36 13.56
C LYS A 424 39.80 -7.13 14.86
N ASN A 425 39.95 -6.42 15.98
CA ASN A 425 40.13 -7.04 17.29
C ASN A 425 38.89 -7.84 17.72
N TYR A 426 37.70 -7.33 17.41
CA TYR A 426 36.45 -8.08 17.61
C TYR A 426 36.42 -9.37 16.79
N LEU A 427 36.75 -9.30 15.49
CA LEU A 427 36.83 -10.46 14.60
C LEU A 427 37.83 -11.52 15.11
N LYS A 428 39.05 -11.10 15.49
CA LYS A 428 40.05 -12.00 16.10
C LYS A 428 39.53 -12.67 17.37
N LYS A 429 38.76 -11.96 18.21
CA LYS A 429 38.18 -12.50 19.45
C LYS A 429 37.13 -13.58 19.17
N ILE A 430 36.26 -13.38 18.17
CA ILE A 430 35.20 -14.34 17.87
C ILE A 430 35.69 -15.58 17.12
N ALA A 431 36.84 -15.52 16.45
CA ALA A 431 37.50 -16.65 15.79
C ALA A 431 37.89 -17.79 16.75
N LYS A 432 37.75 -17.59 18.07
CA LYS A 432 37.87 -18.65 19.08
C LYS A 432 36.75 -19.70 19.01
N ASP A 433 35.60 -19.37 18.40
CA ASP A 433 34.53 -20.34 18.10
C ASP A 433 34.96 -21.14 16.87
N SER A 434 35.17 -22.46 17.02
CA SER A 434 35.72 -23.32 15.96
C SER A 434 34.86 -23.40 14.70
N ARG A 435 33.59 -22.97 14.77
CA ARG A 435 32.68 -22.88 13.62
C ARG A 435 32.84 -21.56 12.84
N ILE A 436 33.61 -20.60 13.34
CA ILE A 436 33.81 -19.30 12.70
C ILE A 436 35.22 -19.25 12.11
N ARG A 437 35.29 -19.25 10.77
CA ARG A 437 36.53 -19.12 9.99
C ARG A 437 36.66 -17.70 9.47
N ILE A 438 37.81 -17.07 9.66
CA ILE A 438 38.02 -15.67 9.26
C ILE A 438 39.30 -15.56 8.45
N THR A 439 39.24 -14.81 7.35
CA THR A 439 40.42 -14.35 6.61
C THR A 439 40.47 -12.83 6.60
N PHE A 440 41.68 -12.27 6.72
CA PHE A 440 41.91 -10.82 6.64
C PHE A 440 42.61 -10.51 5.32
N ARG A 441 41.92 -9.81 4.42
CA ARG A 441 42.48 -9.41 3.12
C ARG A 441 43.48 -8.27 3.32
N LYS A 442 44.54 -8.26 2.50
CA LYS A 442 45.59 -7.22 2.56
C LYS A 442 45.20 -5.93 1.83
N LYS A 443 44.24 -6.01 0.91
CA LYS A 443 43.75 -4.90 0.09
C LYS A 443 42.23 -5.01 -0.04
N ASN A 444 41.56 -3.87 0.02
CA ASN A 444 40.12 -3.77 -0.24
C ASN A 444 39.85 -4.16 -1.71
N GLY A 445 39.03 -5.20 -1.90
CA GLY A 445 38.62 -5.70 -3.22
C GLY A 445 37.13 -5.49 -3.50
N HIS A 446 36.42 -4.82 -2.61
CA HIS A 446 34.96 -4.72 -2.57
C HIS A 446 34.25 -6.07 -2.36
N ILE A 447 32.92 -6.03 -2.37
CA ILE A 447 32.04 -7.12 -1.93
C ILE A 447 32.24 -8.42 -2.72
N SER A 448 32.45 -8.37 -4.04
CA SER A 448 32.61 -9.58 -4.87
C SER A 448 33.85 -10.37 -4.46
N GLU A 449 34.96 -9.69 -4.29
CA GLU A 449 36.23 -10.27 -3.92
C GLU A 449 36.27 -10.72 -2.46
N ALA A 450 35.71 -9.93 -1.56
CA ALA A 450 35.52 -10.32 -0.16
C ALA A 450 34.70 -11.61 -0.06
N SER A 451 33.58 -11.68 -0.78
CA SER A 451 32.72 -12.87 -0.84
C SER A 451 33.45 -14.08 -1.42
N ASN A 452 34.26 -13.92 -2.47
CA ASN A 452 35.11 -14.99 -3.00
C ASN A 452 36.17 -15.47 -2.00
N SER A 453 36.77 -14.57 -1.21
CA SER A 453 37.69 -14.96 -0.14
C SER A 453 36.99 -15.74 0.98
N ALA A 454 35.76 -15.38 1.33
CA ALA A 454 34.95 -16.13 2.27
C ALA A 454 34.51 -17.49 1.69
N LEU A 455 34.13 -17.56 0.40
CA LEU A 455 33.81 -18.82 -0.29
C LEU A 455 34.97 -19.82 -0.26
N LYS A 456 36.23 -19.36 -0.35
CA LYS A 456 37.41 -20.24 -0.25
C LYS A 456 37.55 -20.92 1.11
N LEU A 457 36.96 -20.36 2.16
CA LEU A 457 36.95 -20.96 3.51
C LEU A 457 35.85 -22.02 3.67
N ALA A 458 34.85 -22.04 2.77
CA ALA A 458 33.65 -22.83 2.90
C ALA A 458 33.86 -24.31 2.53
N THR A 459 33.41 -25.18 3.41
CA THR A 459 33.51 -26.65 3.33
C THR A 459 32.15 -27.36 3.29
N GLY A 460 31.06 -26.62 3.47
CA GLY A 460 29.70 -27.12 3.46
C GLY A 460 29.21 -27.54 2.09
N GLU A 461 28.21 -28.42 2.07
CA GLU A 461 27.54 -28.85 0.83
C GLU A 461 26.71 -27.71 0.23
N PHE A 462 26.20 -26.83 1.10
CA PHE A 462 25.42 -25.66 0.73
C PHE A 462 26.08 -24.39 1.25
N ILE A 463 25.94 -23.33 0.47
CA ILE A 463 26.41 -21.99 0.74
C ILE A 463 25.19 -21.12 1.02
N ALA A 464 25.15 -20.47 2.18
CA ALA A 464 24.20 -19.42 2.48
C ALA A 464 24.89 -18.05 2.35
N LEU A 465 24.29 -17.11 1.64
CA LEU A 465 24.78 -15.74 1.58
C LEU A 465 24.17 -14.92 2.74
N MET A 466 24.98 -14.05 3.37
CA MET A 466 24.52 -13.22 4.47
C MET A 466 25.36 -11.94 4.61
N ASP A 467 24.69 -10.79 4.62
CA ASP A 467 25.35 -9.51 4.86
C ASP A 467 25.72 -9.33 6.35
N ASN A 468 26.69 -8.47 6.61
CA ASN A 468 27.28 -8.30 7.94
C ASN A 468 26.41 -7.52 8.93
N ASP A 469 25.24 -7.04 8.53
CA ASP A 469 24.27 -6.27 9.32
C ASP A 469 22.87 -6.90 9.37
N ASP A 470 22.65 -7.98 8.61
CA ASP A 470 21.42 -8.76 8.57
C ASP A 470 21.22 -9.64 9.81
N VAL A 471 19.95 -9.97 10.11
CA VAL A 471 19.59 -10.84 11.24
C VAL A 471 18.84 -12.05 10.73
N VAL A 472 19.39 -13.25 10.94
CA VAL A 472 18.77 -14.53 10.56
C VAL A 472 17.92 -15.07 11.70
N HIS A 473 16.67 -15.44 11.41
CA HIS A 473 15.75 -15.98 12.39
C HIS A 473 16.19 -17.37 12.88
N PRO A 474 15.95 -17.74 14.16
CA PRO A 474 16.56 -18.92 14.77
C PRO A 474 16.24 -20.26 14.12
N HIS A 475 15.14 -20.36 13.36
CA HIS A 475 14.70 -21.57 12.68
C HIS A 475 15.09 -21.62 11.21
N ALA A 476 15.71 -20.56 10.65
CA ALA A 476 16.00 -20.44 9.23
C ALA A 476 16.72 -21.66 8.65
N LEU A 477 17.89 -22.01 9.19
CA LEU A 477 18.64 -23.17 8.71
C LEU A 477 17.91 -24.50 8.95
N SER A 478 16.98 -24.54 9.90
CA SER A 478 16.17 -25.74 10.15
C SER A 478 15.13 -25.95 9.05
N GLU A 479 14.47 -24.88 8.59
CA GLU A 479 13.51 -24.96 7.49
C GLU A 479 14.21 -25.31 6.16
N VAL A 480 15.40 -24.77 5.91
CA VAL A 480 16.25 -25.18 4.78
C VAL A 480 16.49 -26.69 4.78
N VAL A 481 16.94 -27.26 5.91
CA VAL A 481 17.25 -28.69 5.97
C VAL A 481 16.00 -29.58 5.91
N LYS A 482 14.85 -29.13 6.44
CA LYS A 482 13.58 -29.85 6.25
C LYS A 482 13.22 -29.92 4.77
N LEU A 483 13.26 -28.79 4.07
CA LEU A 483 13.00 -28.71 2.64
C LEU A 483 13.96 -29.62 1.85
N LEU A 484 15.25 -29.66 2.19
CA LEU A 484 16.21 -30.56 1.53
C LEU A 484 15.92 -32.06 1.77
N ASN A 485 15.27 -32.42 2.87
CA ASN A 485 14.85 -33.80 3.11
C ASN A 485 13.56 -34.16 2.36
N GLU A 486 12.66 -33.19 2.19
CA GLU A 486 11.42 -33.34 1.39
C GLU A 486 11.73 -33.37 -0.12
N LYS A 487 12.62 -32.48 -0.57
CA LYS A 487 13.01 -32.26 -1.96
C LYS A 487 14.53 -32.39 -2.11
N LYS A 488 15.01 -33.63 -2.24
CA LYS A 488 16.44 -33.96 -2.24
C LYS A 488 17.26 -33.34 -3.38
N ASN A 489 16.61 -33.03 -4.50
CA ASN A 489 17.25 -32.48 -5.69
C ASN A 489 17.37 -30.95 -5.66
N THR A 490 16.85 -30.29 -4.62
CA THR A 490 16.91 -28.83 -4.51
C THR A 490 18.33 -28.31 -4.57
N ASP A 491 18.54 -27.31 -5.42
CA ASP A 491 19.85 -26.72 -5.69
C ASP A 491 19.95 -25.25 -5.25
N PHE A 492 18.82 -24.53 -5.24
CA PHE A 492 18.72 -23.13 -4.82
C PHE A 492 17.49 -22.99 -3.93
N ILE A 493 17.66 -22.44 -2.72
CA ILE A 493 16.58 -22.08 -1.83
C ILE A 493 16.59 -20.57 -1.57
N TYR A 494 15.43 -19.92 -1.63
CA TYR A 494 15.21 -18.56 -1.13
C TYR A 494 14.01 -18.53 -0.19
N SER A 495 13.87 -17.47 0.61
CA SER A 495 12.78 -17.34 1.59
C SER A 495 12.10 -15.98 1.52
N ASP A 496 10.99 -15.80 2.22
CA ASP A 496 10.46 -14.47 2.52
C ASP A 496 11.44 -13.67 3.41
N GLU A 497 11.32 -12.34 3.37
CA GLU A 497 12.10 -11.43 4.21
C GLU A 497 11.25 -10.29 4.75
N ASP A 498 11.81 -9.57 5.71
CA ASP A 498 11.31 -8.27 6.14
C ASP A 498 12.49 -7.35 6.45
N LYS A 499 12.19 -6.17 7.02
CA LYS A 499 13.20 -5.20 7.41
C LYS A 499 13.16 -4.91 8.90
N LEU A 500 14.31 -4.56 9.47
CA LEU A 500 14.44 -3.96 10.78
C LEU A 500 14.60 -2.45 10.61
N ASP A 501 13.71 -1.69 11.25
CA ASP A 501 13.91 -0.25 11.40
C ASP A 501 15.04 0.07 12.39
N ILE A 502 15.37 1.35 12.56
CA ILE A 502 16.44 1.80 13.46
C ILE A 502 16.18 1.47 14.94
N LYS A 503 14.95 1.12 15.30
CA LYS A 503 14.54 0.67 16.65
C LYS A 503 14.49 -0.85 16.77
N GLU A 504 15.01 -1.57 15.77
CA GLU A 504 14.97 -3.03 15.64
C GLU A 504 13.54 -3.62 15.62
N LYS A 505 12.55 -2.82 15.18
CA LYS A 505 11.20 -3.33 14.91
C LYS A 505 11.16 -3.91 13.49
N ARG A 506 10.58 -5.11 13.39
CA ARG A 506 10.25 -5.78 12.12
C ARG A 506 9.15 -5.01 11.37
N VAL A 507 9.41 -4.64 10.13
CA VAL A 507 8.56 -3.81 9.25
C VAL A 507 8.73 -4.25 7.78
N GLU A 508 7.84 -3.78 6.89
CA GLU A 508 7.96 -3.96 5.42
C GLU A 508 8.24 -5.42 4.98
N PRO A 509 7.34 -6.39 5.28
CA PRO A 509 7.53 -7.76 4.83
C PRO A 509 7.44 -7.86 3.30
N PHE A 510 8.32 -8.66 2.71
CA PHE A 510 8.21 -9.11 1.33
C PHE A 510 7.87 -10.60 1.28
N PHE A 511 6.57 -10.86 1.16
CA PHE A 511 6.00 -12.17 0.86
C PHE A 511 6.11 -12.45 -0.65
N LYS A 512 7.02 -13.33 -1.03
CA LYS A 512 7.43 -13.64 -2.40
C LYS A 512 6.57 -14.75 -3.00
N PRO A 513 6.42 -14.80 -4.33
CA PRO A 513 5.91 -15.99 -5.00
C PRO A 513 6.96 -17.12 -4.97
N ASP A 514 6.53 -18.32 -5.36
CA ASP A 514 7.44 -19.37 -5.81
C ASP A 514 8.13 -18.96 -7.12
N TRP A 515 8.97 -19.84 -7.68
CA TRP A 515 9.86 -19.51 -8.79
C TRP A 515 9.12 -18.88 -9.97
N SER A 516 9.42 -17.61 -10.23
CA SER A 516 8.82 -16.77 -11.26
C SER A 516 9.94 -16.21 -12.14
N PRO A 517 10.32 -16.92 -13.23
CA PRO A 517 11.46 -16.53 -14.06
C PRO A 517 11.29 -15.14 -14.67
N ASP A 518 10.06 -14.72 -15.01
CA ASP A 518 9.81 -13.40 -15.57
C ASP A 518 9.90 -12.30 -14.51
N LEU A 519 9.44 -12.56 -13.28
CA LEU A 519 9.67 -11.62 -12.17
C LEU A 519 11.16 -11.54 -11.86
N PHE A 520 11.87 -12.67 -11.87
CA PHE A 520 13.30 -12.72 -11.64
C PHE A 520 14.03 -11.86 -12.66
N MET A 521 13.74 -11.99 -13.97
CA MET A 521 14.35 -11.15 -15.01
C MET A 521 13.98 -9.66 -14.90
N SER A 522 12.94 -9.31 -14.15
CA SER A 522 12.53 -7.93 -13.92
C SER A 522 13.00 -7.34 -12.58
N THR A 523 13.39 -8.16 -11.60
CA THR A 523 13.96 -7.70 -10.34
C THR A 523 14.58 -8.88 -9.57
N ASN A 524 15.66 -8.62 -8.81
CA ASN A 524 16.25 -9.62 -7.94
C ASN A 524 15.39 -9.84 -6.68
N TYR A 525 14.26 -10.53 -6.83
CA TYR A 525 13.38 -10.81 -5.70
C TYR A 525 13.89 -11.95 -4.80
N MET A 526 14.97 -12.65 -5.15
CA MET A 526 15.52 -13.77 -4.36
C MET A 526 16.37 -13.31 -3.18
N SER A 527 17.02 -12.14 -3.29
CA SER A 527 17.60 -11.43 -2.16
C SER A 527 18.72 -12.17 -1.40
N HIS A 528 19.17 -11.62 -0.25
CA HIS A 528 20.45 -11.99 0.39
C HIS A 528 20.49 -13.39 1.00
N LEU A 529 19.53 -13.84 1.82
CA LEU A 529 19.58 -15.17 2.45
C LEU A 529 19.20 -16.31 1.47
N SER A 530 19.93 -16.39 0.37
CA SER A 530 19.85 -17.45 -0.61
C SER A 530 20.79 -18.59 -0.21
N VAL A 531 20.27 -19.84 -0.22
CA VAL A 531 21.04 -21.05 0.08
C VAL A 531 21.21 -21.87 -1.19
N ILE A 532 22.44 -21.99 -1.65
CA ILE A 532 22.78 -22.55 -2.96
C ILE A 532 23.72 -23.73 -2.79
N ARG A 533 23.49 -24.80 -3.54
CA ARG A 533 24.38 -25.96 -3.56
C ARG A 533 25.78 -25.54 -4.04
N LYS A 534 26.80 -25.80 -3.22
CA LYS A 534 28.17 -25.31 -3.45
C LYS A 534 28.72 -25.70 -4.82
N LYS A 535 28.42 -26.91 -5.29
CA LYS A 535 28.86 -27.41 -6.61
C LYS A 535 28.46 -26.49 -7.77
N LEU A 536 27.32 -25.78 -7.66
CA LEU A 536 26.88 -24.84 -8.69
C LEU A 536 27.66 -23.54 -8.63
N ILE A 537 27.93 -23.01 -7.43
CA ILE A 537 28.77 -21.83 -7.23
C ILE A 537 30.19 -22.08 -7.76
N ASP A 538 30.75 -23.26 -7.45
CA ASP A 538 32.06 -23.67 -7.96
C ASP A 538 32.06 -23.74 -9.50
N LYS A 539 31.00 -24.31 -10.10
CA LYS A 539 30.86 -24.44 -11.55
C LYS A 539 30.76 -23.09 -12.28
N VAL A 540 30.11 -22.09 -11.67
CA VAL A 540 30.01 -20.73 -12.26
C VAL A 540 31.18 -19.81 -11.90
N GLY A 541 32.11 -20.27 -11.05
CA GLY A 541 33.32 -19.52 -10.66
C GLY A 541 33.12 -18.44 -9.59
N GLY A 542 32.09 -18.53 -8.75
CA GLY A 542 31.85 -17.56 -7.67
C GLY A 542 31.37 -16.18 -8.15
N PHE A 543 31.69 -15.12 -7.40
CA PHE A 543 31.31 -13.74 -7.69
C PHE A 543 32.25 -13.08 -8.69
N ARG A 544 31.72 -12.27 -9.62
CA ARG A 544 32.52 -11.59 -10.64
C ARG A 544 32.81 -10.14 -10.24
N LYS A 545 34.05 -9.68 -10.49
CA LYS A 545 34.41 -8.25 -10.35
C LYS A 545 33.65 -7.39 -11.36
N GLY A 546 33.35 -6.14 -10.98
CA GLY A 546 32.65 -5.18 -11.84
C GLY A 546 31.14 -5.37 -11.86
N TYR A 547 30.61 -6.07 -10.86
CA TYR A 547 29.18 -6.30 -10.58
C TYR A 547 28.80 -5.86 -9.17
N GLU A 548 29.67 -5.12 -8.49
CA GLU A 548 29.41 -4.64 -7.14
C GLU A 548 28.06 -3.87 -7.11
N GLY A 549 27.25 -4.09 -6.08
CA GLY A 549 25.88 -3.59 -5.99
C GLY A 549 24.81 -4.46 -6.65
N SER A 550 25.19 -5.39 -7.54
CA SER A 550 24.30 -6.40 -8.13
C SER A 550 24.93 -7.80 -8.17
N GLN A 551 25.98 -8.01 -7.37
CA GLN A 551 26.83 -9.21 -7.43
C GLN A 551 26.06 -10.50 -7.14
N ASP A 552 25.06 -10.43 -6.24
CA ASP A 552 24.19 -11.57 -5.93
C ASP A 552 23.30 -11.89 -7.12
N TYR A 553 22.74 -10.87 -7.76
CA TYR A 553 21.88 -11.05 -8.92
C TYR A 553 22.65 -11.62 -10.12
N ASP A 554 23.88 -11.14 -10.37
CA ASP A 554 24.79 -11.75 -11.36
C ASP A 554 25.05 -13.23 -11.08
N LEU A 555 25.33 -13.57 -9.82
CA LEU A 555 25.54 -14.96 -9.41
C LEU A 555 24.28 -15.79 -9.66
N PHE A 556 23.12 -15.31 -9.22
CA PHE A 556 21.85 -16.03 -9.33
C PHE A 556 21.45 -16.23 -10.79
N LEU A 557 21.65 -15.23 -11.67
CA LEU A 557 21.41 -15.38 -13.12
C LEU A 557 22.21 -16.53 -13.72
N ARG A 558 23.49 -16.66 -13.35
CA ARG A 558 24.36 -17.77 -13.78
C ARG A 558 23.98 -19.12 -13.15
N ILE A 559 23.55 -19.14 -11.90
CA ILE A 559 23.14 -20.38 -11.21
C ILE A 559 21.84 -20.92 -11.80
N THR A 560 20.85 -20.05 -12.05
CA THR A 560 19.55 -20.44 -12.63
C THR A 560 19.65 -20.91 -14.09
N GLU A 561 20.76 -20.64 -14.78
CA GLU A 561 21.07 -21.23 -16.09
C GLU A 561 21.48 -22.71 -15.99
N LEU A 562 21.83 -23.21 -14.80
CA LEU A 562 22.33 -24.57 -14.57
C LEU A 562 21.33 -25.49 -13.87
N THR A 563 20.22 -24.97 -13.34
CA THR A 563 19.24 -25.77 -12.59
C THR A 563 17.83 -25.19 -12.66
N ASN A 564 16.84 -26.08 -12.63
CA ASN A 564 15.43 -25.76 -12.43
C ASN A 564 14.94 -26.18 -11.03
N ASN A 565 15.81 -26.73 -10.17
CA ASN A 565 15.47 -27.18 -8.82
C ASN A 565 15.57 -26.03 -7.82
N ILE A 566 14.74 -25.01 -8.04
CA ILE A 566 14.70 -23.77 -7.28
C ILE A 566 13.46 -23.81 -6.38
N GLU A 567 13.66 -23.60 -5.09
CA GLU A 567 12.61 -23.75 -4.09
C GLU A 567 12.47 -22.53 -3.21
N HIS A 568 11.23 -22.24 -2.84
CA HIS A 568 10.86 -21.13 -1.98
C HIS A 568 10.39 -21.66 -0.63
N ILE A 569 10.85 -21.04 0.46
CA ILE A 569 10.30 -21.23 1.79
C ILE A 569 9.43 -20.01 2.12
N PRO A 570 8.08 -20.14 2.14
CA PRO A 570 7.16 -19.03 2.40
C PRO A 570 7.09 -18.70 3.91
N ASP A 571 8.24 -18.41 4.50
CA ASP A 571 8.41 -17.95 5.87
C ASP A 571 9.50 -16.88 5.89
N VAL A 572 9.34 -15.89 6.77
CA VAL A 572 10.32 -14.82 6.93
C VAL A 572 11.49 -15.38 7.74
N LEU A 573 12.59 -15.68 7.05
CA LEU A 573 13.76 -16.34 7.67
C LEU A 573 14.90 -15.38 8.00
N TYR A 574 14.84 -14.13 7.55
CA TYR A 574 15.79 -13.08 7.93
C TYR A 574 15.21 -11.68 7.75
N SER A 575 15.89 -10.71 8.36
CA SER A 575 15.52 -9.30 8.31
C SER A 575 16.69 -8.43 7.86
N TRP A 576 16.44 -7.57 6.88
CA TRP A 576 17.39 -6.56 6.38
C TRP A 576 17.41 -5.35 7.28
N ARG A 577 18.57 -4.78 7.57
CA ARG A 577 18.62 -3.58 8.41
C ARG A 577 18.51 -2.29 7.59
N LYS A 578 17.54 -1.43 7.93
CA LYS A 578 17.43 -0.06 7.38
C LYS A 578 18.37 0.88 8.12
N ILE A 579 19.65 0.89 7.73
CA ILE A 579 20.64 1.85 8.24
C ILE A 579 21.04 2.86 7.16
N PRO A 580 21.53 4.06 7.53
CA PRO A 580 22.08 5.02 6.56
C PRO A 580 23.19 4.38 5.71
N GLY A 581 23.11 4.54 4.38
CA GLY A 581 24.04 3.92 3.42
C GLY A 581 23.72 2.48 3.00
N SER A 582 22.68 1.86 3.57
CA SER A 582 22.13 0.58 3.13
C SER A 582 21.12 0.78 2.00
N THR A 583 21.15 -0.10 1.00
CA THR A 583 20.14 -0.17 -0.08
C THR A 583 18.74 -0.50 0.45
N ALA A 584 18.62 -0.97 1.69
CA ALA A 584 17.34 -1.20 2.38
C ALA A 584 16.56 0.11 2.67
N THR A 585 17.27 1.24 2.74
CA THR A 585 16.71 2.57 3.06
C THR A 585 16.19 3.26 1.81
N GLU A 586 16.99 3.36 0.75
CA GLU A 586 16.59 3.86 -0.57
C GLU A 586 17.41 3.20 -1.69
N TYR A 587 16.74 2.64 -2.71
CA TYR A 587 17.40 2.08 -3.90
C TYR A 587 18.09 3.17 -4.74
N SER A 588 17.65 4.44 -4.63
CA SER A 588 18.15 5.61 -5.34
C SER A 588 19.54 6.09 -4.92
N GLU A 589 20.04 5.70 -3.74
CA GLU A 589 21.29 6.25 -3.19
C GLU A 589 22.57 5.76 -3.92
N LYS A 590 22.48 4.78 -4.83
CA LYS A 590 23.66 4.25 -5.55
C LYS A 590 23.34 3.95 -7.01
N GLY A 591 23.31 4.96 -7.88
CA GLY A 591 23.08 4.81 -9.33
C GLY A 591 23.92 3.70 -10.00
N TYR A 592 25.10 3.40 -9.47
CA TYR A 592 25.95 2.29 -9.93
C TYR A 592 25.32 0.89 -9.82
N ALA A 593 24.48 0.60 -8.81
CA ALA A 593 23.84 -0.71 -8.65
C ALA A 593 22.84 -1.02 -9.79
N LYS A 594 22.20 0.03 -10.32
CA LYS A 594 21.35 -0.07 -11.49
C LYS A 594 22.16 -0.45 -12.74
N ASP A 595 23.26 0.25 -12.99
CA ASP A 595 24.09 0.02 -14.18
C ASP A 595 24.71 -1.39 -14.17
N THR A 596 25.20 -1.84 -13.00
CA THR A 596 25.71 -3.21 -12.87
C THR A 596 24.60 -4.27 -13.02
N THR A 597 23.37 -3.96 -12.59
CA THR A 597 22.22 -4.86 -12.81
C THR A 597 21.85 -4.98 -14.29
N ILE A 598 21.73 -3.86 -15.01
CA ILE A 598 21.47 -3.87 -16.47
C ILE A 598 22.57 -4.64 -17.20
N LYS A 599 23.83 -4.44 -16.80
CA LYS A 599 24.97 -5.21 -17.30
C LYS A 599 24.81 -6.70 -17.02
N ALA A 600 24.46 -7.11 -15.79
CA ALA A 600 24.28 -8.52 -15.42
C ALA A 600 23.16 -9.19 -16.22
N LEU A 601 22.05 -8.47 -16.44
CA LEU A 601 20.93 -8.89 -17.26
C LEU A 601 21.32 -9.07 -18.73
N ASN A 602 22.01 -8.10 -19.33
CA ASN A 602 22.49 -8.20 -20.72
C ASN A 602 23.50 -9.34 -20.90
N ASP A 603 24.38 -9.54 -19.92
CA ASP A 603 25.27 -10.69 -19.87
C ASP A 603 24.49 -12.03 -19.82
N ALA A 604 23.40 -12.10 -19.04
CA ALA A 604 22.53 -13.28 -18.99
C ALA A 604 21.76 -13.50 -20.30
N ILE A 605 21.23 -12.43 -20.91
CA ILE A 605 20.60 -12.46 -22.23
C ILE A 605 21.56 -13.08 -23.26
N LYS A 606 22.82 -12.60 -23.27
CA LYS A 606 23.86 -13.13 -24.16
C LYS A 606 24.17 -14.61 -23.89
N ARG A 607 24.37 -15.01 -22.62
CA ARG A 607 24.65 -16.42 -22.27
C ARG A 607 23.51 -17.37 -22.59
N ARG A 608 22.26 -16.89 -22.45
CA ARG A 608 21.04 -17.66 -22.76
C ARG A 608 20.70 -17.65 -24.25
N ASN A 609 21.49 -16.98 -25.08
CA ASN A 609 21.25 -16.80 -26.52
C ASN A 609 19.84 -16.22 -26.80
N ILE A 610 19.47 -15.21 -26.02
CA ILE A 610 18.22 -14.46 -26.18
C ILE A 610 18.52 -13.24 -27.05
N ASP A 611 17.72 -13.01 -28.10
CA ASP A 611 17.79 -11.78 -28.90
C ASP A 611 16.93 -10.69 -28.21
N GLY A 612 17.59 -9.70 -27.61
CA GLY A 612 16.93 -8.67 -26.82
C GLY A 612 17.93 -7.85 -26.00
N ASN A 613 17.41 -6.88 -25.25
CA ASN A 613 18.22 -6.05 -24.35
C ASN A 613 17.44 -5.72 -23.06
N ALA A 614 18.18 -5.51 -21.97
CA ALA A 614 17.65 -5.06 -20.69
C ALA A 614 17.68 -3.54 -20.56
N TYR A 615 16.61 -3.00 -19.96
CA TYR A 615 16.38 -1.58 -19.73
C TYR A 615 15.84 -1.34 -18.32
N ASP A 616 15.76 -0.08 -17.92
CA ASP A 616 15.00 0.34 -16.75
C ASP A 616 13.52 -0.06 -16.86
N GLY A 617 12.96 -0.44 -15.72
CA GLY A 617 11.55 -0.73 -15.57
C GLY A 617 10.70 0.51 -15.29
N LEU A 618 9.45 0.30 -14.87
CA LEU A 618 8.49 1.38 -14.59
C LEU A 618 8.76 2.13 -13.26
N PHE A 619 9.64 1.60 -12.41
CA PHE A 619 10.02 2.20 -11.12
C PHE A 619 11.46 1.84 -10.71
N PRO A 620 12.10 2.59 -9.78
CA PRO A 620 13.45 2.29 -9.32
C PRO A 620 13.59 0.87 -8.76
N GLY A 621 14.58 0.12 -9.25
CA GLY A 621 14.80 -1.28 -8.87
C GLY A 621 13.99 -2.32 -9.65
N SER A 622 13.20 -1.87 -10.64
CA SER A 622 12.61 -2.74 -11.67
C SER A 622 13.33 -2.61 -13.00
N PHE A 623 13.28 -3.68 -13.78
CA PHE A 623 13.93 -3.80 -15.08
C PHE A 623 12.98 -4.43 -16.09
N ARG A 624 13.21 -4.12 -17.37
CA ARG A 624 12.51 -4.73 -18.50
C ARG A 624 13.52 -5.37 -19.44
N VAL A 625 13.36 -6.66 -19.70
CA VAL A 625 13.96 -7.29 -20.87
C VAL A 625 13.02 -7.12 -22.04
N LYS A 626 13.44 -6.37 -23.06
CA LYS A 626 12.69 -6.25 -24.32
C LYS A 626 13.24 -7.28 -25.29
N TYR A 627 12.45 -8.33 -25.54
CA TYR A 627 12.78 -9.38 -26.49
C TYR A 627 12.56 -8.85 -27.92
N LYS A 628 13.44 -9.20 -28.84
CA LYS A 628 13.25 -8.87 -30.24
C LYS A 628 12.18 -9.79 -30.84
N ILE A 629 11.26 -9.20 -31.59
CA ILE A 629 10.25 -9.95 -32.32
C ILE A 629 10.91 -10.58 -33.55
N GLU A 630 10.75 -11.88 -33.69
CA GLU A 630 11.23 -12.64 -34.84
C GLU A 630 10.21 -12.60 -35.99
N GLY A 631 10.67 -12.25 -37.18
CA GLY A 631 9.84 -12.21 -38.39
C GLY A 631 8.73 -11.17 -38.34
N ASN A 632 7.65 -11.44 -39.08
CA ASN A 632 6.44 -10.63 -39.11
C ASN A 632 5.22 -11.56 -39.08
N PRO A 633 5.02 -12.37 -38.03
CA PRO A 633 3.97 -13.39 -38.00
C PRO A 633 2.57 -12.76 -38.02
N LEU A 634 1.64 -13.41 -38.73
CA LEU A 634 0.25 -12.95 -38.73
C LEU A 634 -0.37 -13.17 -37.35
N VAL A 635 -0.98 -12.12 -36.79
CA VAL A 635 -1.77 -12.18 -35.55
C VAL A 635 -3.26 -12.14 -35.88
N SER A 636 -4.02 -13.16 -35.47
CA SER A 636 -5.48 -13.15 -35.60
C SER A 636 -6.13 -12.67 -34.31
N ILE A 637 -6.80 -11.53 -34.39
CA ILE A 637 -7.54 -10.92 -33.28
C ILE A 637 -9.00 -11.41 -33.35
N LEU A 638 -9.43 -12.16 -32.35
CA LEU A 638 -10.76 -12.73 -32.27
C LEU A 638 -11.64 -11.86 -31.38
N ILE A 639 -12.75 -11.35 -31.94
CA ILE A 639 -13.69 -10.47 -31.24
C ILE A 639 -15.09 -11.07 -31.30
N PRO A 640 -15.50 -11.88 -30.29
CA PRO A 640 -16.90 -12.28 -30.11
C PRO A 640 -17.77 -11.06 -29.86
N THR A 641 -18.90 -10.96 -30.56
CA THR A 641 -19.75 -9.77 -30.47
C THR A 641 -21.24 -10.08 -30.61
N LYS A 642 -22.06 -9.17 -30.07
CA LYS A 642 -23.53 -9.15 -30.23
C LYS A 642 -24.07 -7.77 -29.88
N ASN A 643 -24.75 -7.11 -30.83
CA ASN A 643 -25.44 -5.83 -30.62
C ASN A 643 -24.52 -4.73 -30.03
N LYS A 644 -25.10 -3.60 -29.58
CA LYS A 644 -24.39 -2.53 -28.85
C LYS A 644 -23.24 -1.92 -29.64
N VAL A 645 -23.60 -1.32 -30.77
CA VAL A 645 -22.68 -0.67 -31.71
C VAL A 645 -21.68 0.27 -31.02
N GLU A 646 -22.05 0.98 -29.95
CA GLU A 646 -21.13 1.91 -29.28
C GLU A 646 -19.84 1.25 -28.76
N TYR A 647 -19.88 0.00 -28.30
CA TYR A 647 -18.71 -0.72 -27.80
C TYR A 647 -17.90 -1.32 -28.93
N ILE A 648 -18.58 -1.97 -29.88
CA ILE A 648 -17.95 -2.55 -31.07
C ILE A 648 -17.18 -1.48 -31.82
N GLN A 649 -17.84 -0.34 -32.08
CA GLN A 649 -17.24 0.77 -32.81
C GLN A 649 -16.03 1.32 -32.05
N ARG A 650 -16.13 1.53 -30.74
CA ARG A 650 -14.98 1.99 -29.93
C ARG A 650 -13.80 1.02 -29.99
N CYS A 651 -14.06 -0.28 -29.83
CA CYS A 651 -13.03 -1.31 -29.88
C CYS A 651 -12.35 -1.33 -31.26
N ILE A 652 -13.12 -1.47 -32.34
CA ILE A 652 -12.60 -1.55 -33.71
C ILE A 652 -11.91 -0.25 -34.13
N THR A 653 -12.49 0.93 -33.84
CA THR A 653 -11.85 2.22 -34.15
C THR A 653 -10.52 2.35 -33.42
N SER A 654 -10.47 2.09 -32.11
CA SER A 654 -9.21 2.17 -31.36
C SER A 654 -8.16 1.17 -31.86
N LEU A 655 -8.59 -0.01 -32.31
CA LEU A 655 -7.74 -1.05 -32.91
C LEU A 655 -7.16 -0.58 -34.23
N LEU A 656 -7.98 -0.10 -35.16
CA LEU A 656 -7.52 0.32 -36.47
C LEU A 656 -6.65 1.58 -36.42
N GLU A 657 -6.98 2.53 -35.55
CA GLU A 657 -6.28 3.82 -35.49
C GLU A 657 -4.98 3.78 -34.68
N LYS A 658 -4.91 2.99 -33.60
CA LYS A 658 -3.75 3.03 -32.69
C LYS A 658 -2.74 1.91 -32.92
N THR A 659 -3.12 0.79 -33.53
CA THR A 659 -2.23 -0.38 -33.66
C THR A 659 -1.07 -0.09 -34.60
N THR A 660 0.17 -0.20 -34.09
CA THR A 660 1.39 -0.01 -34.91
C THR A 660 1.83 -1.25 -35.67
N TYR A 661 1.52 -2.44 -35.15
CA TYR A 661 1.84 -3.69 -35.84
C TYR A 661 1.01 -3.83 -37.12
N SER A 662 1.64 -4.17 -38.25
CA SER A 662 0.97 -4.15 -39.55
C SER A 662 0.29 -5.48 -39.89
N ASN A 663 0.90 -6.61 -39.54
CA ASN A 663 0.48 -7.95 -39.99
C ASN A 663 -0.53 -8.60 -39.02
N TYR A 664 -1.75 -8.08 -39.02
CA TYR A 664 -2.86 -8.65 -38.26
C TYR A 664 -4.12 -8.79 -39.12
N GLU A 665 -4.99 -9.70 -38.71
CA GLU A 665 -6.38 -9.77 -39.15
C GLU A 665 -7.31 -9.71 -37.95
N VAL A 666 -8.54 -9.22 -38.16
CA VAL A 666 -9.59 -9.17 -37.16
C VAL A 666 -10.70 -10.10 -37.60
N VAL A 667 -10.97 -11.12 -36.80
CA VAL A 667 -12.08 -12.05 -36.99
C VAL A 667 -13.19 -11.67 -36.02
N ILE A 668 -14.19 -10.95 -36.54
CA ILE A 668 -15.40 -10.59 -35.80
C ILE A 668 -16.33 -11.80 -35.81
N ILE A 669 -16.62 -12.34 -34.63
CA ILE A 669 -17.46 -13.53 -34.48
C ILE A 669 -18.83 -13.06 -33.97
N ASP A 670 -19.75 -12.80 -34.88
CA ASP A 670 -21.10 -12.34 -34.54
C ASP A 670 -21.94 -13.49 -34.00
N THR A 671 -22.49 -13.31 -32.80
CA THR A 671 -23.27 -14.33 -32.08
C THR A 671 -24.77 -14.05 -32.15
N GLY A 672 -25.20 -13.49 -33.29
CA GLY A 672 -26.58 -13.19 -33.63
C GLY A 672 -27.00 -11.76 -33.30
N SER A 673 -26.27 -10.77 -33.83
CA SER A 673 -26.68 -9.36 -33.77
C SER A 673 -27.98 -9.13 -34.55
N LYS A 674 -28.88 -8.33 -33.98
CA LYS A 674 -30.18 -7.97 -34.56
C LYS A 674 -30.45 -6.46 -34.57
N GLU A 675 -29.70 -5.69 -33.78
CA GLU A 675 -29.85 -4.24 -33.75
C GLU A 675 -29.44 -3.63 -35.10
N GLN A 676 -30.36 -2.89 -35.70
CA GLN A 676 -30.17 -2.27 -37.02
C GLN A 676 -28.90 -1.40 -37.07
N SER A 677 -28.64 -0.63 -36.02
CA SER A 677 -27.43 0.20 -35.90
C SER A 677 -26.12 -0.60 -35.93
N THR A 678 -26.13 -1.82 -35.38
CA THR A 678 -24.96 -2.72 -35.42
C THR A 678 -24.76 -3.28 -36.82
N LEU A 679 -25.84 -3.71 -37.48
CA LEU A 679 -25.78 -4.22 -38.85
C LEU A 679 -25.36 -3.16 -39.87
N GLU A 680 -25.81 -1.91 -39.67
CA GLU A 680 -25.38 -0.75 -40.47
C GLU A 680 -23.89 -0.46 -40.27
N TYR A 681 -23.41 -0.50 -39.02
CA TYR A 681 -21.99 -0.34 -38.74
C TYR A 681 -21.13 -1.45 -39.37
N TYR A 682 -21.59 -2.70 -39.37
CA TYR A 682 -20.86 -3.78 -40.05
C TYR A 682 -20.63 -3.49 -41.53
N LYS A 683 -21.62 -2.95 -42.23
CA LYS A 683 -21.47 -2.56 -43.64
C LYS A 683 -20.41 -1.48 -43.84
N THR A 684 -20.17 -0.59 -42.86
CA THR A 684 -19.15 0.45 -42.99
C THR A 684 -17.73 -0.10 -42.86
N ILE A 685 -17.55 -1.19 -42.11
CA ILE A 685 -16.23 -1.78 -41.84
C ILE A 685 -15.94 -3.05 -42.65
N GLU A 686 -16.94 -3.66 -43.29
CA GLU A 686 -16.80 -4.88 -44.11
C GLU A 686 -15.86 -4.69 -45.30
N SER A 687 -15.71 -3.47 -45.81
CA SER A 687 -14.77 -3.15 -46.88
C SER A 687 -13.29 -3.16 -46.44
N ASN A 688 -13.02 -3.17 -45.14
CA ASN A 688 -11.65 -3.20 -44.62
C ASN A 688 -11.03 -4.60 -44.83
N SER A 689 -9.96 -4.67 -45.61
CA SER A 689 -9.29 -5.94 -45.96
C SER A 689 -8.73 -6.72 -44.77
N LYS A 690 -8.57 -6.08 -43.60
CA LYS A 690 -8.15 -6.75 -42.36
C LYS A 690 -9.30 -7.36 -41.57
N ILE A 691 -10.55 -7.04 -41.89
CA ILE A 691 -11.73 -7.47 -41.11
C ILE A 691 -12.42 -8.62 -41.83
N LYS A 692 -12.74 -9.67 -41.07
CA LYS A 692 -13.49 -10.84 -41.52
C LYS A 692 -14.63 -11.12 -40.55
N PHE A 693 -15.83 -11.28 -41.09
CA PHE A 693 -16.99 -11.72 -40.31
C PHE A 693 -17.14 -13.23 -40.33
N VAL A 694 -17.50 -13.79 -39.18
CA VAL A 694 -17.88 -15.20 -39.01
C VAL A 694 -19.12 -15.22 -38.12
N TYR A 695 -20.13 -16.01 -38.50
CA TYR A 695 -21.41 -16.03 -37.81
C TYR A 695 -21.57 -17.30 -36.96
N TRP A 696 -22.04 -17.12 -35.74
CA TRP A 696 -22.35 -18.19 -34.79
C TRP A 696 -23.86 -18.22 -34.54
N ASP A 697 -24.52 -19.26 -35.05
CA ASP A 697 -25.97 -19.46 -35.07
C ASP A 697 -26.50 -20.30 -33.88
N LYS A 698 -25.64 -20.63 -32.92
CA LYS A 698 -25.98 -21.44 -31.74
C LYS A 698 -26.11 -20.58 -30.49
N GLN A 699 -26.53 -21.20 -29.39
CA GLN A 699 -26.54 -20.55 -28.08
C GLN A 699 -25.14 -20.02 -27.74
N PHE A 700 -25.08 -18.81 -27.16
CA PHE A 700 -23.83 -18.18 -26.78
C PHE A 700 -23.09 -19.01 -25.70
N ASN A 701 -21.82 -19.27 -25.98
CA ASN A 701 -20.85 -19.90 -25.09
C ASN A 701 -19.49 -19.29 -25.44
N TYR A 702 -18.91 -18.50 -24.55
CA TYR A 702 -17.69 -17.74 -24.81
C TYR A 702 -16.55 -18.65 -25.27
N SER A 703 -16.36 -19.79 -24.59
CA SER A 703 -15.35 -20.78 -24.94
C SER A 703 -15.57 -21.38 -26.33
N ALA A 704 -16.80 -21.78 -26.64
CA ALA A 704 -17.13 -22.39 -27.93
C ALA A 704 -17.01 -21.40 -29.09
N VAL A 705 -17.45 -20.15 -28.89
CA VAL A 705 -17.37 -19.07 -29.88
C VAL A 705 -15.91 -18.73 -30.21
N ASN A 706 -15.06 -18.58 -29.20
CA ASN A 706 -13.62 -18.35 -29.43
C ASN A 706 -12.94 -19.55 -30.10
N ASN A 707 -13.23 -20.78 -29.66
CA ASN A 707 -12.71 -21.99 -30.32
C ASN A 707 -13.14 -22.07 -31.79
N PHE A 708 -14.35 -21.62 -32.12
CA PHE A 708 -14.85 -21.53 -33.48
C PHE A 708 -14.14 -20.43 -34.29
N GLY A 709 -13.89 -19.27 -33.68
CA GLY A 709 -13.07 -18.20 -34.26
C GLY A 709 -11.65 -18.67 -34.63
N VAL A 710 -11.00 -19.45 -33.76
CA VAL A 710 -9.64 -20.01 -34.02
C VAL A 710 -9.60 -20.90 -35.26
N LYS A 711 -10.71 -21.58 -35.62
CA LYS A 711 -10.80 -22.37 -36.86
C LYS A 711 -10.78 -21.50 -38.12
N HIS A 712 -11.25 -20.25 -38.02
CA HIS A 712 -11.32 -19.29 -39.12
C HIS A 712 -10.12 -18.34 -39.18
N ALA A 713 -9.32 -18.29 -38.12
CA ALA A 713 -8.08 -17.54 -38.00
C ALA A 713 -6.95 -18.17 -38.84
N LYS A 714 -6.17 -17.35 -39.53
CA LYS A 714 -4.99 -17.74 -40.32
C LYS A 714 -3.68 -17.48 -39.59
N GLY A 715 -3.70 -16.64 -38.56
CA GLY A 715 -2.54 -16.21 -37.80
C GLY A 715 -1.83 -17.32 -37.04
N GLU A 716 -0.52 -17.14 -36.89
CA GLU A 716 0.35 -17.99 -36.07
C GLU A 716 0.12 -17.76 -34.57
N TYR A 717 -0.36 -16.55 -34.24
CA TYR A 717 -0.74 -16.14 -32.90
C TYR A 717 -2.23 -15.78 -32.87
N ILE A 718 -2.89 -16.23 -31.81
CA ILE A 718 -4.28 -15.93 -31.51
C ILE A 718 -4.30 -14.88 -30.42
N LEU A 719 -5.05 -13.81 -30.63
CA LEU A 719 -5.36 -12.80 -29.63
C LEU A 719 -6.86 -12.83 -29.35
N LEU A 720 -7.23 -13.21 -28.13
CA LEU A 720 -8.62 -13.11 -27.65
C LEU A 720 -8.84 -11.69 -27.15
N LEU A 721 -9.85 -11.00 -27.68
CA LEU A 721 -10.16 -9.62 -27.33
C LEU A 721 -11.67 -9.45 -27.14
N ASN A 722 -12.09 -8.90 -26.00
CA ASN A 722 -13.50 -8.60 -25.80
C ASN A 722 -13.93 -7.38 -26.64
N ASN A 723 -15.20 -7.34 -27.03
CA ASN A 723 -15.74 -6.25 -27.87
C ASN A 723 -15.91 -4.92 -27.11
N ASP A 724 -15.75 -4.90 -25.79
CA ASP A 724 -15.89 -3.75 -24.89
C ASP A 724 -14.53 -3.27 -24.34
N THR A 725 -13.45 -3.50 -25.09
CA THR A 725 -12.11 -2.95 -24.81
C THR A 725 -11.81 -1.70 -25.62
N GLU A 726 -10.94 -0.84 -25.10
CA GLU A 726 -10.38 0.31 -25.83
C GLU A 726 -8.85 0.33 -25.69
N ILE A 727 -8.13 0.35 -26.81
CA ILE A 727 -6.68 0.29 -26.81
C ILE A 727 -6.06 1.61 -26.33
N ILE A 728 -5.08 1.53 -25.41
CA ILE A 728 -4.31 2.70 -24.95
C ILE A 728 -2.91 2.67 -25.55
N THR A 729 -2.20 1.55 -25.43
CA THR A 729 -0.82 1.40 -25.94
C THR A 729 -0.81 1.15 -27.45
N PRO A 730 -0.18 2.01 -28.28
CA PRO A 730 -0.12 1.78 -29.73
C PRO A 730 0.60 0.49 -30.15
N SER A 731 1.71 0.17 -29.47
CA SER A 731 2.53 -1.03 -29.70
C SER A 731 2.10 -2.25 -28.88
N TRP A 732 0.79 -2.37 -28.64
CA TRP A 732 0.23 -3.43 -27.79
C TRP A 732 0.46 -4.84 -28.35
N ILE A 733 0.32 -5.04 -29.66
CA ILE A 733 0.58 -6.34 -30.30
C ILE A 733 2.06 -6.70 -30.13
N GLU A 734 2.97 -5.77 -30.42
CA GLU A 734 4.41 -5.97 -30.26
C GLU A 734 4.79 -6.30 -28.81
N GLY A 735 4.24 -5.54 -27.86
CA GLY A 735 4.47 -5.76 -26.43
C GLY A 735 3.93 -7.08 -25.90
N MET A 736 2.95 -7.70 -26.57
CA MET A 736 2.50 -9.05 -26.26
C MET A 736 3.29 -10.12 -27.03
N LEU A 737 3.60 -9.85 -28.29
CA LEU A 737 4.27 -10.78 -29.20
C LEU A 737 5.71 -11.07 -28.74
N GLU A 738 6.41 -10.08 -28.20
CA GLU A 738 7.76 -10.25 -27.61
C GLU A 738 7.79 -11.33 -26.52
N HIS A 739 6.66 -11.55 -25.83
CA HIS A 739 6.51 -12.63 -24.85
C HIS A 739 5.92 -13.91 -25.48
N ALA A 740 4.90 -13.79 -26.34
CA ALA A 740 4.19 -14.95 -26.88
C ALA A 740 5.06 -15.83 -27.79
N GLN A 741 6.11 -15.27 -28.39
CA GLN A 741 7.08 -16.00 -29.21
C GLN A 741 7.99 -16.94 -28.39
N ARG A 742 8.16 -16.66 -27.09
CA ARG A 742 9.04 -17.45 -26.22
C ARG A 742 8.51 -18.87 -26.04
N LYS A 743 9.40 -19.86 -26.11
CA LYS A 743 9.03 -21.29 -26.15
C LYS A 743 8.33 -21.73 -24.88
N GLU A 744 8.79 -21.22 -23.75
CA GLU A 744 8.32 -21.48 -22.39
C GLU A 744 7.04 -20.71 -22.01
N VAL A 745 6.60 -19.70 -22.79
CA VAL A 745 5.43 -18.87 -22.45
C VAL A 745 4.13 -19.42 -23.05
N GLY A 746 3.10 -19.62 -22.23
CA GLY A 746 1.80 -20.16 -22.62
C GLY A 746 0.83 -19.08 -23.06
N ALA A 747 0.46 -18.19 -22.15
CA ALA A 747 -0.42 -17.06 -22.38
C ALA A 747 0.25 -15.75 -21.97
N VAL A 748 -0.07 -14.67 -22.68
CA VAL A 748 0.37 -13.31 -22.36
C VAL A 748 -0.85 -12.44 -22.08
N GLY A 749 -0.89 -11.85 -20.89
CA GLY A 749 -1.91 -10.90 -20.46
C GLY A 749 -1.35 -9.50 -20.27
N VAL A 750 -2.25 -8.54 -20.25
CA VAL A 750 -1.95 -7.10 -20.25
C VAL A 750 -2.49 -6.42 -18.99
N LYS A 751 -2.21 -5.14 -18.81
CA LYS A 751 -2.82 -4.33 -17.77
C LYS A 751 -4.13 -3.73 -18.28
N LEU A 752 -5.22 -3.97 -17.55
CA LEU A 752 -6.53 -3.43 -17.90
C LEU A 752 -7.00 -2.44 -16.85
N PHE A 753 -7.60 -1.34 -17.32
CA PHE A 753 -8.25 -0.35 -16.48
C PHE A 753 -9.76 -0.34 -16.69
N TYR A 754 -10.49 -0.04 -15.63
CA TYR A 754 -11.83 0.48 -15.74
C TYR A 754 -11.84 1.90 -16.32
N PRO A 755 -12.96 2.37 -16.88
CA PRO A 755 -13.09 3.71 -17.42
C PRO A 755 -12.85 4.83 -16.40
N ASN A 756 -12.96 4.53 -15.10
CA ASN A 756 -12.67 5.45 -14.00
C ASN A 756 -11.18 5.49 -13.59
N ASN A 757 -10.28 4.95 -14.41
CA ASN A 757 -8.83 4.88 -14.14
C ASN A 757 -8.45 4.08 -12.87
N THR A 758 -9.26 3.09 -12.53
CA THR A 758 -8.86 2.06 -11.56
C THR A 758 -8.48 0.78 -12.28
N ILE A 759 -7.62 -0.04 -11.68
CA ILE A 759 -7.14 -1.29 -12.24
C ILE A 759 -8.29 -2.30 -12.25
N GLN A 760 -8.51 -2.91 -13.41
CA GLN A 760 -9.42 -4.05 -13.58
C GLN A 760 -8.63 -5.37 -13.56
N HIS A 761 -7.44 -5.40 -14.18
CA HIS A 761 -6.58 -6.58 -14.21
C HIS A 761 -5.11 -6.20 -14.21
N ALA A 762 -4.34 -6.87 -13.35
CA ALA A 762 -2.88 -6.87 -13.33
C ALA A 762 -2.33 -8.28 -12.99
N GLY A 763 -2.96 -9.32 -13.57
CA GLY A 763 -2.80 -10.72 -13.20
C GLY A 763 -4.07 -11.32 -12.57
N VAL A 764 -4.15 -12.66 -12.50
CA VAL A 764 -5.21 -13.40 -11.79
C VAL A 764 -4.58 -14.24 -10.68
N ILE A 765 -5.17 -14.18 -9.49
CA ILE A 765 -4.81 -14.94 -8.29
C ILE A 765 -5.87 -16.00 -8.05
N LEU A 766 -5.46 -17.25 -7.82
CA LEU A 766 -6.38 -18.34 -7.53
C LEU A 766 -6.78 -18.39 -6.05
N GLY A 767 -7.99 -18.88 -5.81
CA GLY A 767 -8.55 -19.06 -4.47
C GLY A 767 -9.10 -17.77 -3.85
N ILE A 768 -9.05 -16.63 -4.54
CA ILE A 768 -9.67 -15.39 -4.09
C ILE A 768 -11.19 -15.59 -4.06
N ASN A 769 -11.82 -15.24 -2.93
CA ASN A 769 -13.27 -15.44 -2.72
C ASN A 769 -14.09 -14.16 -2.52
N GLY A 770 -13.46 -12.98 -2.56
CA GLY A 770 -14.18 -11.69 -2.39
C GLY A 770 -14.95 -11.56 -1.06
N GLY A 771 -14.68 -12.41 -0.07
CA GLY A 771 -15.30 -12.36 1.27
C GLY A 771 -16.49 -13.29 1.53
N THR A 772 -17.10 -13.94 0.52
CA THR A 772 -18.20 -14.90 0.73
C THR A 772 -18.09 -16.12 -0.21
N GLY A 773 -18.39 -17.32 0.29
CA GLY A 773 -18.40 -18.54 -0.53
C GLY A 773 -17.02 -19.16 -0.84
N ARG A 774 -17.03 -20.10 -1.80
CA ARG A 774 -15.87 -20.90 -2.23
C ARG A 774 -15.18 -20.19 -3.40
N GLY A 775 -14.08 -19.48 -3.14
CA GLY A 775 -13.41 -18.63 -4.13
C GLY A 775 -12.53 -19.38 -5.13
N VAL A 776 -12.70 -19.09 -6.41
CA VAL A 776 -11.93 -19.74 -7.49
C VAL A 776 -10.76 -18.88 -7.93
N ALA A 777 -11.01 -17.62 -8.27
CA ALA A 777 -10.01 -16.72 -8.82
C ALA A 777 -10.47 -15.25 -8.72
N GLY A 778 -9.51 -14.31 -8.65
CA GLY A 778 -9.76 -12.87 -8.62
C GLY A 778 -8.65 -12.08 -9.29
N HIS A 779 -8.98 -10.89 -9.79
CA HIS A 779 -8.01 -10.03 -10.48
C HIS A 779 -7.10 -9.33 -9.48
N ALA A 780 -5.79 -9.46 -9.63
CA ALA A 780 -4.81 -8.80 -8.79
C ALA A 780 -4.97 -7.26 -8.87
N PHE A 781 -4.92 -6.58 -7.72
CA PHE A 781 -4.99 -5.11 -7.60
C PHE A 781 -6.30 -4.48 -8.10
N LYS A 782 -7.39 -5.25 -8.19
CA LYS A 782 -8.69 -4.74 -8.62
C LYS A 782 -9.09 -3.50 -7.82
N PHE A 783 -9.61 -2.49 -8.50
CA PHE A 783 -10.04 -1.19 -7.98
C PHE A 783 -8.94 -0.25 -7.46
N PHE A 784 -7.67 -0.64 -7.54
CA PHE A 784 -6.59 0.29 -7.19
C PHE A 784 -6.51 1.42 -8.22
N PRO A 785 -6.35 2.68 -7.81
CA PRO A 785 -6.06 3.77 -8.74
C PRO A 785 -4.86 3.44 -9.65
N ARG A 786 -4.94 3.85 -10.92
CA ARG A 786 -3.85 3.68 -11.90
C ARG A 786 -2.50 4.18 -11.37
N GLU A 787 -2.52 5.33 -10.70
CA GLU A 787 -1.38 6.04 -10.15
C GLU A 787 -0.86 5.50 -8.81
N THR A 788 -1.46 4.44 -8.24
CA THR A 788 -1.00 3.92 -6.95
C THR A 788 0.46 3.49 -7.05
N GLN A 789 1.33 4.22 -6.37
CA GLN A 789 2.74 3.88 -6.19
C GLN A 789 2.94 3.17 -4.86
N GLY A 790 3.95 2.31 -4.78
CA GLY A 790 4.35 1.64 -3.55
C GLY A 790 4.22 0.13 -3.60
N PHE A 791 4.67 -0.49 -2.51
CA PHE A 791 4.72 -1.94 -2.34
C PHE A 791 3.31 -2.52 -2.07
N PRO A 792 2.96 -3.72 -2.60
CA PRO A 792 3.81 -4.57 -3.42
C PRO A 792 3.82 -4.10 -4.87
N VAL A 793 5.00 -3.77 -5.38
CA VAL A 793 5.24 -3.19 -6.71
C VAL A 793 5.06 -4.21 -7.84
N GLN A 794 4.18 -5.19 -7.61
CA GLN A 794 3.93 -6.34 -8.47
C GLN A 794 2.98 -6.00 -9.63
N LYS A 795 2.25 -4.88 -9.57
CA LYS A 795 1.34 -4.46 -10.65
C LYS A 795 2.04 -3.80 -11.83
N ASP A 796 3.21 -3.20 -11.62
CA ASP A 796 3.96 -2.45 -12.63
C ASP A 796 5.27 -3.17 -13.01
N ILE A 797 5.30 -4.49 -12.85
CA ILE A 797 6.45 -5.33 -13.20
C ILE A 797 6.00 -6.53 -14.02
N ILE A 798 6.83 -6.95 -14.98
CA ILE A 798 6.59 -8.19 -15.73
C ILE A 798 6.76 -9.35 -14.76
N ARG A 799 5.82 -10.29 -14.78
CA ARG A 799 5.89 -11.46 -13.91
C ARG A 799 4.99 -12.59 -14.37
N ASN A 800 5.22 -13.76 -13.79
CA ASN A 800 4.32 -14.89 -13.93
C ASN A 800 3.15 -14.81 -12.95
N TYR A 801 2.00 -15.29 -13.43
CA TYR A 801 0.78 -15.55 -12.68
C TYR A 801 0.22 -16.91 -13.06
N SER A 802 -0.66 -17.46 -12.23
CA SER A 802 -1.34 -18.71 -12.55
C SER A 802 -2.29 -18.54 -13.73
N ALA A 803 -2.91 -17.38 -13.87
CA ALA A 803 -3.74 -17.03 -15.01
C ALA A 803 -3.69 -15.54 -15.36
N VAL A 804 -4.10 -15.25 -16.59
CA VAL A 804 -4.38 -13.91 -17.14
C VAL A 804 -5.75 -13.94 -17.80
N THR A 805 -6.38 -12.78 -17.99
CA THR A 805 -7.77 -12.74 -18.47
C THR A 805 -7.88 -12.76 -19.98
N ALA A 806 -8.91 -13.44 -20.52
CA ALA A 806 -9.22 -13.44 -21.95
C ALA A 806 -9.85 -12.14 -22.47
N ALA A 807 -10.07 -11.14 -21.61
CA ALA A 807 -10.45 -9.80 -22.10
C ALA A 807 -9.41 -9.20 -23.05
N CYS A 808 -8.12 -9.52 -22.84
CA CYS A 808 -7.05 -9.35 -23.82
C CYS A 808 -5.93 -10.36 -23.52
N LEU A 809 -5.85 -11.43 -24.31
CA LEU A 809 -4.91 -12.55 -24.12
C LEU A 809 -4.29 -12.98 -25.45
N MET A 810 -2.97 -13.06 -25.52
CA MET A 810 -2.26 -13.60 -26.69
C MET A 810 -1.61 -14.95 -26.40
N VAL A 811 -1.69 -15.85 -27.37
CA VAL A 811 -1.12 -17.21 -27.30
C VAL A 811 -0.74 -17.69 -28.69
N SER A 812 0.33 -18.49 -28.81
CA SER A 812 0.63 -19.19 -30.06
C SER A 812 -0.51 -20.15 -30.42
N LYS A 813 -0.97 -20.13 -31.68
CA LYS A 813 -2.03 -21.02 -32.17
C LYS A 813 -1.68 -22.50 -31.96
N LYS A 814 -0.40 -22.87 -32.11
CA LYS A 814 0.10 -24.23 -31.84
C LYS A 814 -0.15 -24.64 -30.38
N LYS A 815 0.15 -23.76 -29.42
CA LYS A 815 -0.05 -24.01 -27.98
C LYS A 815 -1.55 -24.05 -27.64
N PHE A 816 -2.35 -23.15 -28.21
CA PHE A 816 -3.81 -23.15 -28.06
C PHE A 816 -4.43 -24.50 -28.50
N ILE A 817 -4.03 -25.01 -29.67
CA ILE A 817 -4.49 -26.31 -30.19
C ILE A 817 -3.99 -27.46 -29.31
N LYS A 818 -2.72 -27.41 -28.86
CA LYS A 818 -2.10 -28.45 -28.00
C LYS A 818 -2.93 -28.69 -26.73
N VAL A 819 -3.38 -27.63 -26.08
CA VAL A 819 -4.23 -27.71 -24.87
C VAL A 819 -5.73 -27.84 -25.17
N LYS A 820 -6.10 -28.09 -26.43
CA LYS A 820 -7.49 -28.26 -26.91
C LYS A 820 -8.39 -27.02 -26.70
N GLY A 821 -7.80 -25.82 -26.74
CA GLY A 821 -8.52 -24.55 -26.66
C GLY A 821 -9.22 -24.30 -25.33
N LEU A 822 -10.24 -23.44 -25.33
CA LEU A 822 -11.06 -23.11 -24.15
C LEU A 822 -12.03 -24.26 -23.85
N GLU A 823 -12.23 -24.59 -22.57
CA GLU A 823 -13.14 -25.67 -22.17
C GLU A 823 -14.60 -25.22 -22.26
N LYS A 824 -15.39 -25.93 -23.07
CA LYS A 824 -16.76 -25.52 -23.43
C LYS A 824 -17.75 -25.58 -22.27
N ASP A 825 -17.42 -26.36 -21.24
CA ASP A 825 -18.23 -26.45 -20.02
C ASP A 825 -18.10 -25.19 -19.14
N PHE A 826 -17.07 -24.37 -19.37
CA PHE A 826 -16.97 -22.99 -18.89
C PHE A 826 -17.55 -22.05 -19.94
N ARG A 827 -18.87 -21.85 -19.90
CA ARG A 827 -19.60 -21.04 -20.88
C ARG A 827 -19.34 -19.55 -20.72
N ILE A 828 -19.26 -19.08 -19.47
CA ILE A 828 -19.25 -17.64 -19.16
C ILE A 828 -18.05 -17.28 -18.29
N ALA A 829 -17.81 -17.95 -17.16
CA ALA A 829 -16.69 -17.62 -16.27
C ALA A 829 -15.63 -18.71 -16.21
N PHE A 830 -14.45 -18.30 -15.74
CA PHE A 830 -13.27 -19.14 -15.50
C PHE A 830 -12.73 -19.88 -16.74
N ASN A 831 -13.24 -19.59 -17.94
CA ASN A 831 -12.76 -20.18 -19.18
C ASN A 831 -11.27 -19.83 -19.43
N ASP A 832 -10.89 -18.59 -19.15
CA ASP A 832 -9.54 -18.07 -19.23
C ASP A 832 -8.63 -18.66 -18.14
N VAL A 833 -9.17 -18.80 -16.93
CA VAL A 833 -8.47 -19.45 -15.80
C VAL A 833 -8.19 -20.93 -16.10
N ASP A 834 -9.17 -21.72 -16.53
CA ASP A 834 -8.96 -23.12 -16.95
C ASP A 834 -7.97 -23.21 -18.11
N PHE A 835 -8.07 -22.32 -19.10
CA PHE A 835 -7.13 -22.29 -20.22
C PHE A 835 -5.69 -22.04 -19.79
N CYS A 836 -5.47 -21.04 -18.95
CA CYS A 836 -4.17 -20.73 -18.37
C CYS A 836 -3.62 -21.89 -17.53
N LEU A 837 -4.48 -22.58 -16.77
CA LEU A 837 -4.09 -23.74 -15.96
C LEU A 837 -3.74 -24.96 -16.81
N LYS A 838 -4.42 -25.19 -17.94
CA LYS A 838 -4.02 -26.22 -18.91
C LYS A 838 -2.63 -25.94 -19.48
N LEU A 839 -2.33 -24.68 -19.82
CA LEU A 839 -1.00 -24.26 -20.28
C LEU A 839 0.06 -24.47 -19.18
N LEU A 840 -0.26 -24.10 -17.94
CA LEU A 840 0.62 -24.28 -16.79
C LEU A 840 0.92 -25.76 -16.52
N LYS A 841 -0.10 -26.62 -16.60
CA LYS A 841 0.04 -28.08 -16.46
C LYS A 841 0.92 -28.70 -17.54
N GLU A 842 0.93 -28.14 -18.75
CA GLU A 842 1.81 -28.53 -19.85
C GLU A 842 3.25 -28.00 -19.71
N GLY A 843 3.56 -27.29 -18.62
CA GLY A 843 4.89 -26.75 -18.33
C GLY A 843 5.16 -25.36 -18.92
N TYR A 844 4.14 -24.65 -19.40
CA TYR A 844 4.28 -23.27 -19.87
C TYR A 844 4.02 -22.26 -18.76
N TYR A 845 4.66 -21.10 -18.82
CA TYR A 845 4.39 -19.98 -17.93
C TYR A 845 3.36 -19.01 -18.53
N ASN A 846 2.41 -18.55 -17.73
CA ASN A 846 1.58 -17.41 -18.12
C ASN A 846 2.26 -16.12 -17.66
N VAL A 847 2.35 -15.13 -18.55
CA VAL A 847 3.09 -13.88 -18.34
C VAL A 847 2.12 -12.71 -18.34
N TYR A 848 2.24 -11.85 -17.35
CA TYR A 848 1.61 -10.53 -17.32
C TYR A 848 2.64 -9.47 -17.68
N THR A 849 2.29 -8.57 -18.60
CA THR A 849 3.11 -7.38 -18.94
C THR A 849 2.36 -6.09 -18.58
N PRO A 850 2.96 -5.20 -17.77
CA PRO A 850 2.38 -3.90 -17.45
C PRO A 850 2.61 -2.86 -18.57
N TYR A 851 3.37 -3.21 -19.61
CA TYR A 851 3.74 -2.30 -20.70
C TYR A 851 2.69 -2.22 -21.82
N VAL A 852 1.63 -3.02 -21.70
CA VAL A 852 0.47 -2.99 -22.58
C VAL A 852 -0.74 -2.64 -21.75
N GLU A 853 -1.38 -1.52 -22.08
CA GLU A 853 -2.51 -0.96 -21.34
C GLU A 853 -3.73 -0.83 -22.26
N LEU A 854 -4.90 -1.26 -21.75
CA LEU A 854 -6.20 -1.06 -22.40
C LEU A 854 -7.24 -0.66 -21.35
N TYR A 855 -8.32 -0.01 -21.76
CA TYR A 855 -9.55 0.02 -20.96
C TYR A 855 -10.39 -1.22 -21.25
N HIS A 856 -11.07 -1.71 -20.22
CA HIS A 856 -12.10 -2.74 -20.32
C HIS A 856 -13.37 -2.20 -19.63
N HIS A 857 -14.46 -2.05 -20.39
CA HIS A 857 -15.71 -1.46 -19.92
C HIS A 857 -16.57 -2.44 -19.09
N GLU A 858 -16.15 -3.71 -19.01
CA GLU A 858 -16.60 -4.85 -18.19
C GLU A 858 -18.13 -5.09 -18.07
N SER A 859 -18.53 -6.32 -18.45
CA SER A 859 -19.83 -6.95 -18.12
C SER A 859 -21.08 -6.24 -18.67
N ILE A 860 -20.95 -5.42 -19.70
CA ILE A 860 -22.09 -4.75 -20.33
C ILE A 860 -22.88 -5.71 -21.23
N SER A 861 -22.22 -6.72 -21.79
CA SER A 861 -22.84 -7.74 -22.65
C SER A 861 -23.32 -9.00 -21.92
N VAL A 862 -22.72 -9.35 -20.76
CA VAL A 862 -22.97 -10.62 -20.05
C VAL A 862 -23.46 -10.45 -18.60
N GLY A 863 -23.27 -9.28 -17.98
CA GLY A 863 -23.69 -9.02 -16.61
C GLY A 863 -22.77 -9.56 -15.50
N THR A 864 -23.09 -9.27 -14.24
CA THR A 864 -22.41 -9.81 -13.04
C THR A 864 -23.40 -10.44 -12.05
N PRO A 865 -22.96 -11.40 -11.20
CA PRO A 865 -23.79 -11.93 -10.11
C PRO A 865 -24.28 -10.83 -9.15
N GLU A 866 -23.43 -9.84 -8.87
CA GLU A 866 -23.75 -8.70 -7.99
C GLU A 866 -24.80 -7.78 -8.60
N ALA A 867 -24.82 -7.68 -9.93
CA ALA A 867 -25.84 -6.97 -10.69
C ALA A 867 -27.08 -7.85 -10.99
N LYS A 868 -27.16 -9.08 -10.47
CA LYS A 868 -28.24 -10.07 -10.71
C LYS A 868 -28.55 -10.35 -12.18
N THR A 869 -27.56 -10.15 -13.05
CA THR A 869 -27.72 -10.31 -14.52
C THR A 869 -27.23 -11.67 -15.01
N ARG A 870 -26.73 -12.51 -14.09
CA ARG A 870 -26.22 -13.85 -14.37
C ARG A 870 -26.96 -14.93 -13.58
N ASP A 871 -27.16 -16.08 -14.20
CA ASP A 871 -27.71 -17.27 -13.55
C ASP A 871 -26.76 -17.80 -12.45
N ILE A 872 -27.26 -17.80 -11.21
CA ILE A 872 -26.54 -18.24 -10.01
C ILE A 872 -26.25 -19.74 -10.05
N GLU A 873 -27.15 -20.55 -10.63
CA GLU A 873 -26.96 -21.99 -10.74
C GLU A 873 -25.87 -22.33 -11.76
N GLU A 874 -25.85 -21.64 -12.90
CA GLU A 874 -24.79 -21.80 -13.90
C GLU A 874 -23.43 -21.40 -13.33
N PHE A 875 -23.35 -20.27 -12.61
CA PHE A 875 -22.11 -19.85 -11.96
C PHE A 875 -21.64 -20.84 -10.91
N SER A 876 -22.55 -21.39 -10.10
CA SER A 876 -22.23 -22.40 -9.09
C SER A 876 -21.70 -23.70 -9.72
N LYS A 877 -22.28 -24.14 -10.84
CA LYS A 877 -21.80 -25.31 -11.60
C LYS A 877 -20.38 -25.11 -12.14
N GLU A 878 -20.06 -23.92 -12.64
CA GLU A 878 -18.70 -23.61 -13.10
C GLU A 878 -17.70 -23.55 -11.92
N ILE A 879 -18.10 -23.05 -10.74
CA ILE A 879 -17.27 -23.11 -9.53
C ILE A 879 -16.96 -24.57 -9.17
N ASP A 880 -17.97 -25.43 -9.12
CA ASP A 880 -17.78 -26.84 -8.80
C ASP A 880 -16.88 -27.55 -9.82
N LEU A 881 -17.03 -27.22 -11.10
CA LEU A 881 -16.18 -27.75 -12.15
C LEU A 881 -14.72 -27.30 -12.02
N MET A 882 -14.49 -26.03 -11.65
CA MET A 882 -13.13 -25.53 -11.39
C MET A 882 -12.46 -26.28 -10.25
N TYR A 883 -13.17 -26.54 -9.14
CA TYR A 883 -12.62 -27.33 -8.06
C TYR A 883 -12.41 -28.79 -8.45
N LYS A 884 -13.37 -29.41 -9.16
CA LYS A 884 -13.22 -30.78 -9.66
C LYS A 884 -11.97 -30.97 -10.51
N ARG A 885 -11.60 -29.94 -11.29
CA ARG A 885 -10.45 -30.00 -12.21
C ARG A 885 -9.14 -29.51 -11.57
N TRP A 886 -9.20 -28.51 -10.71
CA TRP A 886 -8.05 -27.67 -10.34
C TRP A 886 -7.90 -27.40 -8.83
N GLU A 887 -8.57 -28.15 -7.95
CA GLU A 887 -8.52 -27.94 -6.50
C GLU A 887 -7.10 -27.75 -5.94
N ASN A 888 -6.13 -28.56 -6.38
CA ASN A 888 -4.74 -28.45 -5.93
C ASN A 888 -4.08 -27.10 -6.30
N TYR A 889 -4.35 -26.58 -7.50
CA TYR A 889 -3.83 -25.30 -7.97
C TYR A 889 -4.54 -24.13 -7.28
N ILE A 890 -5.86 -24.23 -7.08
CA ILE A 890 -6.65 -23.22 -6.35
C ILE A 890 -6.21 -23.13 -4.88
N GLY A 891 -5.90 -24.28 -4.27
CA GLY A 891 -5.36 -24.37 -2.92
C GLY A 891 -3.96 -23.76 -2.81
N ASN A 892 -3.10 -24.02 -3.80
CA ASN A 892 -1.68 -23.68 -3.79
C ASN A 892 -1.27 -22.92 -5.06
N ASP A 893 -1.68 -21.65 -5.14
CA ASP A 893 -1.26 -20.77 -6.24
C ASP A 893 0.24 -20.46 -6.11
N LEU A 894 1.05 -21.01 -7.01
CA LEU A 894 2.51 -20.86 -7.01
C LEU A 894 2.96 -19.39 -7.03
N PHE A 895 2.15 -18.50 -7.63
CA PHE A 895 2.52 -17.10 -7.80
C PHE A 895 1.90 -16.18 -6.73
N PHE A 896 1.25 -16.75 -5.70
CA PHE A 896 0.64 -16.02 -4.60
C PHE A 896 1.03 -16.62 -3.24
N ASN A 897 1.71 -15.82 -2.42
CA ASN A 897 2.28 -16.28 -1.16
C ASN A 897 1.18 -16.69 -0.13
N PRO A 898 1.33 -17.83 0.58
CA PRO A 898 0.33 -18.32 1.54
C PRO A 898 0.17 -17.47 2.80
N ASN A 899 1.10 -16.55 3.09
CA ASN A 899 1.00 -15.53 4.13
C ASN A 899 0.11 -14.35 3.75
N LEU A 900 -0.39 -14.32 2.51
CA LEU A 900 -1.34 -13.33 2.02
C LEU A 900 -2.78 -13.86 2.11
N SER A 901 -3.71 -12.94 2.30
CA SER A 901 -5.12 -13.18 2.47
C SER A 901 -5.78 -13.45 1.11
N LYS A 902 -6.48 -14.59 1.02
CA LYS A 902 -7.35 -14.91 -0.13
C LYS A 902 -8.71 -14.19 -0.08
N TYR A 903 -8.96 -13.36 0.94
CA TYR A 903 -10.20 -12.58 1.07
C TYR A 903 -10.15 -11.23 0.35
N SER A 904 -9.01 -10.87 -0.25
CA SER A 904 -8.83 -9.58 -0.91
C SER A 904 -7.84 -9.67 -2.06
N GLU A 905 -8.14 -8.94 -3.14
CA GLU A 905 -7.30 -8.73 -4.32
C GLU A 905 -6.09 -7.80 -4.06
N SER A 906 -5.98 -7.27 -2.85
CA SER A 906 -5.06 -6.19 -2.46
C SER A 906 -3.77 -6.67 -1.79
N PHE A 907 -3.45 -7.97 -1.86
CA PHE A 907 -2.24 -8.56 -1.23
C PHE A 907 -2.15 -8.26 0.28
N VAL A 908 -3.28 -8.30 0.98
CA VAL A 908 -3.34 -8.06 2.43
C VAL A 908 -2.70 -9.23 3.17
N ILE A 909 -1.97 -8.98 4.25
CA ILE A 909 -1.37 -10.03 5.09
C ILE A 909 -2.48 -10.86 5.76
N LYS A 910 -2.31 -12.17 5.83
CA LYS A 910 -3.20 -13.11 6.51
C LYS A 910 -2.90 -13.12 8.02
N VAL A 911 -3.89 -12.80 8.86
CA VAL A 911 -3.69 -12.52 10.31
C VAL A 911 -4.71 -13.15 11.25
#